data_AF-A0AAQ0TNW1-F1
#
_entry.id   AF-A0AAQ0TNW1-F1
#
_cell.length_a   1.000
_cell.length_b   1.000
_cell.length_c   1.000
_cell.angle_alpha   90.00
_cell.angle_beta   90.00
_cell.angle_gamma   90.00
#
_symmetry.space_group_name_H-M   'P 1'
#
loop_
_entity.id
_entity.type
_entity.pdbx_description
1 polymer ?
#
loop_
_entity_poly.entity_id
_entity_poly.type
_entity_poly.pdbx_seq_one_letter_code
_entity_poly.pdbx_strand_id
1 'polypeptide(L)'
;MEQNEELQRAWEFAEHTHTSIFLTGKAGTGKTTFLRNLQQHSSKSIVVVAPTGVAAINAGGVTIHSFFQLPLSPYIPGIEIRDKFSFSRDKLRIIRMLDLLVIDEISMVRSDLLDAIDNALRKYRRDSRPFGGVQLMMIGDLQQLSPIMTPQDEELLAPHYPTPYFFSSRALQQIDYVTIELTKVYRQQNLTFINLLNHIRTGNLGREDIGILNSRYIPEFIAPQGSGYIRLTTHNSFADRYNNDCLSRIASPSVTYHAEVKGTFPETSFPTASELTLKAGAQVMFVRNDPSPARLYYNGKIGHIVNLQKDKITVACGDEAIEVSTAEWQNTRYRVDDATGELTEDIQGTFTQFPIRLAWSITIHKSQGLTFEHAIIDAGSSFAPGQVYVALSRCKSLEGMVLATPITPEAIMTDTRVSEYVSRQQDEAARSIERLPMIKEAYFRMLVTELFSLGAIWQCEERLARFVGEHCRRTYPQIVTIHRELVTDLRTQVLEVADKWLPVLRRMSDADLHSDATLDRVKRSATYFHDTLLKLFEPMFERITDVSISNKTTASRFKELVTDLFQTTKARLLLLDAIAREGFTIPGYLNNKQRAIAEATRDKSKKITRRKSTAKSAKTSAASTSHPDVSQPAEPVEKMPKVVKVKKEKPPKEPKEASWIESFRMFGDGLTPTAIAERRGLAESTIWTHLTKAMQEGKLDIHDLLDDSTIDSITKAVENFGGVPTLTEIRERLRNKVSFNEIRIVLVHLNP
;
A
#
# COMPACT_ATOMS: atom_id res chain seq x y z
N MET A 1 31.70 0.92 5.50
CA MET A 1 31.01 0.54 4.25
C MET A 1 31.31 1.63 3.25
N GLU A 2 31.91 1.32 2.09
CA GLU A 2 31.98 2.27 0.98
C GLU A 2 30.58 2.84 0.71
N GLN A 3 30.42 4.16 0.77
CA GLN A 3 29.15 4.82 0.45
C GLN A 3 28.81 4.55 -1.02
N ASN A 4 27.67 3.89 -1.26
CA ASN A 4 27.11 3.75 -2.59
C ASN A 4 26.51 5.12 -2.98
N GLU A 5 27.19 5.85 -3.85
CA GLU A 5 26.81 7.21 -4.23
C GLU A 5 25.39 7.26 -4.84
N GLU A 6 24.99 6.26 -5.63
CA GLU A 6 23.67 6.25 -6.26
C GLU A 6 22.55 6.11 -5.23
N LEU A 7 22.74 5.26 -4.22
CA LEU A 7 21.81 5.12 -3.09
C LEU A 7 21.73 6.40 -2.25
N GLN A 8 22.87 7.07 -2.05
CA GLN A 8 22.87 8.36 -1.36
C GLN A 8 22.13 9.42 -2.18
N ARG A 9 22.36 9.51 -3.49
CA ARG A 9 21.63 10.44 -4.37
C ARG A 9 20.12 10.17 -4.33
N ALA A 10 19.71 8.90 -4.37
CA ALA A 10 18.30 8.53 -4.25
C ALA A 10 17.70 8.99 -2.92
N TRP A 11 18.44 8.86 -1.82
CA TRP A 11 18.04 9.40 -0.51
C TRP A 11 17.89 10.93 -0.55
N GLU A 12 18.87 11.65 -1.12
CA GLU A 12 18.87 13.11 -1.19
C GLU A 12 17.65 13.66 -1.96
N PHE A 13 17.31 13.05 -3.10
CA PHE A 13 16.08 13.41 -3.82
C PHE A 13 14.82 13.04 -3.02
N ALA A 14 14.81 11.86 -2.39
CA ALA A 14 13.63 11.36 -1.69
C ALA A 14 13.32 12.19 -0.44
N GLU A 15 14.33 12.59 0.33
CA GLU A 15 14.15 13.28 1.60
C GLU A 15 14.09 14.80 1.45
N HIS A 16 14.96 15.37 0.62
CA HIS A 16 15.22 16.82 0.58
C HIS A 16 14.67 17.53 -0.66
N THR A 17 13.84 16.87 -1.47
CA THR A 17 13.21 17.49 -2.64
C THR A 17 11.73 17.11 -2.77
N HIS A 18 11.03 17.68 -3.76
CA HIS A 18 9.71 17.23 -4.20
C HIS A 18 9.78 16.54 -5.58
N THR A 19 10.98 16.24 -6.09
CA THR A 19 11.16 15.62 -7.41
C THR A 19 10.89 14.13 -7.31
N SER A 20 9.98 13.62 -8.13
CA SER A 20 9.70 12.19 -8.19
C SER A 20 10.94 11.41 -8.68
N ILE A 21 11.05 10.14 -8.33
CA ILE A 21 12.23 9.33 -8.57
C ILE A 21 11.82 8.02 -9.24
N PHE A 22 12.51 7.67 -10.33
CA PHE A 22 12.53 6.31 -10.86
C PHE A 22 13.84 5.64 -10.46
N LEU A 23 13.78 4.80 -9.42
CA LEU A 23 14.93 4.02 -8.95
C LEU A 23 14.97 2.68 -9.68
N THR A 24 15.91 2.56 -10.60
CA THR A 24 16.09 1.35 -11.39
C THR A 24 17.44 0.70 -11.11
N GLY A 25 17.67 -0.45 -11.71
CA GLY A 25 18.92 -1.19 -11.61
C GLY A 25 18.68 -2.68 -11.69
N LYS A 26 19.76 -3.41 -11.96
CA LYS A 26 19.74 -4.85 -12.19
C LYS A 26 19.28 -5.63 -10.96
N ALA A 27 19.04 -6.93 -11.14
CA ALA A 27 18.75 -7.80 -10.00
C ALA A 27 19.93 -7.80 -9.00
N GLY A 28 19.62 -7.68 -7.71
CA GLY A 28 20.65 -7.74 -6.65
C GLY A 28 21.47 -6.46 -6.44
N THR A 29 20.97 -5.30 -6.86
CA THR A 29 21.65 -3.99 -6.69
C THR A 29 21.29 -3.25 -5.39
N GLY A 30 20.44 -3.82 -4.53
CA GLY A 30 20.11 -3.26 -3.21
C GLY A 30 18.81 -2.43 -3.11
N LYS A 31 17.94 -2.43 -4.14
CA LYS A 31 16.65 -1.72 -4.16
C LYS A 31 15.77 -1.96 -2.91
N THR A 32 15.54 -3.23 -2.55
CA THR A 32 14.72 -3.57 -1.37
C THR A 32 15.38 -3.12 -0.05
N THR A 33 16.71 -3.13 0.03
CA THR A 33 17.45 -2.62 1.19
C THR A 33 17.27 -1.11 1.34
N PHE A 34 17.33 -0.38 0.22
CA PHE A 34 17.06 1.06 0.19
C PHE A 34 15.63 1.39 0.62
N LEU A 35 14.63 0.67 0.10
CA LEU A 35 13.23 0.83 0.48
C LEU A 35 13.03 0.73 2.00
N ARG A 36 13.59 -0.33 2.62
CA ARG A 36 13.49 -0.52 4.07
C ARG A 36 14.15 0.62 4.86
N ASN A 37 15.30 1.09 4.40
CA ASN A 37 15.99 2.22 5.02
C ASN A 37 15.13 3.50 4.94
N LEU A 38 14.52 3.76 3.79
CA LEU A 38 13.65 4.90 3.56
C LEU A 38 12.41 4.88 4.47
N GLN A 39 11.75 3.73 4.61
CA GLN A 39 10.60 3.58 5.50
C GLN A 39 10.95 3.83 6.97
N GLN A 40 12.17 3.52 7.40
CA GLN A 40 12.59 3.61 8.80
C GLN A 40 13.09 5.00 9.21
N HIS A 41 13.71 5.75 8.30
CA HIS A 41 14.46 6.94 8.66
C HIS A 41 13.99 8.24 7.97
N SER A 42 13.04 8.17 7.02
CA SER A 42 12.52 9.37 6.34
C SER A 42 11.58 10.18 7.25
N SER A 43 11.59 11.50 7.11
CA SER A 43 10.61 12.38 7.77
C SER A 43 9.29 12.53 7.01
N LYS A 44 9.18 11.92 5.82
CA LYS A 44 7.97 11.98 4.99
C LYS A 44 6.95 10.93 5.40
N SER A 45 5.68 11.26 5.24
CA SER A 45 4.62 10.27 5.35
C SER A 45 4.65 9.38 4.11
N ILE A 46 5.12 8.14 4.30
CA ILE A 46 5.34 7.18 3.23
C ILE A 46 4.24 6.12 3.24
N VAL A 47 3.67 5.85 2.07
CA VAL A 47 2.88 4.65 1.81
C VAL A 47 3.59 3.82 0.75
N VAL A 48 3.75 2.53 1.02
CA VAL A 48 4.32 1.58 0.06
C VAL A 48 3.21 0.75 -0.57
N VAL A 49 3.17 0.76 -1.91
CA VAL A 49 2.25 -0.05 -2.70
C VAL A 49 3.00 -0.91 -3.72
N ALA A 50 2.40 -2.03 -4.10
CA ALA A 50 2.89 -2.90 -5.17
C ALA A 50 1.74 -3.44 -6.04
N PRO A 51 2.00 -3.88 -7.28
CA PRO A 51 0.96 -4.39 -8.18
C PRO A 51 0.40 -5.75 -7.75
N THR A 52 1.19 -6.60 -7.09
CA THR A 52 0.79 -7.96 -6.67
C THR A 52 0.85 -8.16 -5.16
N GLY A 53 0.07 -9.10 -4.62
CA GLY A 53 0.02 -9.39 -3.19
C GLY A 53 1.36 -9.84 -2.60
N VAL A 54 2.08 -10.70 -3.31
CA VAL A 54 3.40 -11.19 -2.88
C VAL A 54 4.43 -10.05 -2.88
N ALA A 55 4.43 -9.19 -3.91
CA ALA A 55 5.32 -8.02 -3.94
C ALA A 55 5.01 -7.05 -2.79
N ALA A 56 3.73 -6.80 -2.50
CA ALA A 56 3.31 -5.95 -1.40
C ALA A 56 3.82 -6.47 -0.04
N ILE A 57 3.65 -7.78 0.23
CA ILE A 57 4.15 -8.40 1.47
C ILE A 57 5.68 -8.28 1.56
N ASN A 58 6.41 -8.54 0.47
CA ASN A 58 7.87 -8.47 0.45
C ASN A 58 8.41 -7.04 0.65
N ALA A 59 7.70 -6.05 0.12
CA ALA A 59 8.00 -4.63 0.25
C ALA A 59 7.58 -4.05 1.61
N GLY A 60 6.84 -4.79 2.44
CA GLY A 60 6.27 -4.26 3.68
C GLY A 60 5.22 -3.19 3.39
N GLY A 61 4.33 -3.46 2.45
CA GLY A 61 3.28 -2.54 2.00
C GLY A 61 2.01 -3.28 1.62
N VAL A 62 1.15 -2.60 0.85
CA VAL A 62 -0.16 -3.12 0.43
C VAL A 62 -0.28 -3.12 -1.09
N THR A 63 -1.32 -3.74 -1.66
CA THR A 63 -1.50 -3.68 -3.12
C THR A 63 -2.06 -2.33 -3.56
N ILE A 64 -1.73 -1.90 -4.77
CA ILE A 64 -2.30 -0.67 -5.37
C ILE A 64 -3.83 -0.73 -5.33
N HIS A 65 -4.40 -1.87 -5.74
CA HIS A 65 -5.84 -2.09 -5.78
C HIS A 65 -6.49 -1.98 -4.39
N SER A 66 -5.90 -2.57 -3.34
CA SER A 66 -6.47 -2.48 -1.99
C SER A 66 -6.30 -1.08 -1.40
N PHE A 67 -5.16 -0.42 -1.64
CA PHE A 67 -4.91 0.93 -1.14
C PHE A 67 -5.75 1.99 -1.84
N PHE A 68 -5.96 1.93 -3.15
CA PHE A 68 -6.80 2.92 -3.84
C PHE A 68 -8.26 2.46 -4.04
N GLN A 69 -8.64 1.26 -3.57
CA GLN A 69 -9.95 0.64 -3.82
C GLN A 69 -10.30 0.62 -5.32
N LEU A 70 -9.29 0.39 -6.15
CA LEU A 70 -9.44 0.33 -7.60
C LEU A 70 -9.91 -1.07 -8.01
N PRO A 71 -10.83 -1.17 -8.98
CA PRO A 71 -11.18 -2.45 -9.58
C PRO A 71 -9.98 -3.03 -10.36
N LEU A 72 -10.01 -4.34 -10.62
CA LEU A 72 -8.99 -5.00 -11.45
C LEU A 72 -9.16 -4.73 -12.96
N SER A 73 -10.31 -4.20 -13.35
CA SER A 73 -10.62 -3.85 -14.74
C SER A 73 -9.79 -2.64 -15.22
N PRO A 74 -9.46 -2.54 -16.52
CA PRO A 74 -8.76 -1.39 -17.08
C PRO A 74 -9.40 -0.04 -16.75
N TYR A 75 -8.58 0.96 -16.53
CA TYR A 75 -9.01 2.34 -16.31
C TYR A 75 -9.04 3.14 -17.62
N ILE A 76 -10.23 3.58 -18.03
CA ILE A 76 -10.38 4.42 -19.21
C ILE A 76 -10.45 5.89 -18.78
N PRO A 77 -9.53 6.76 -19.28
CA PRO A 77 -9.55 8.19 -18.97
C PRO A 77 -10.91 8.83 -19.28
N GLY A 78 -11.44 9.58 -18.32
CA GLY A 78 -12.71 10.31 -18.47
C GLY A 78 -13.97 9.52 -18.12
N ILE A 79 -13.86 8.20 -17.86
CA ILE A 79 -14.96 7.44 -17.29
C ILE A 79 -14.91 7.58 -15.76
N GLU A 80 -15.97 8.16 -15.18
CA GLU A 80 -16.15 8.13 -13.74
C GLU A 80 -16.38 6.68 -13.30
N ILE A 81 -15.41 6.11 -12.59
CA ILE A 81 -15.64 4.88 -11.85
C ILE A 81 -16.76 5.19 -10.85
N ARG A 82 -17.96 4.64 -11.05
CA ARG A 82 -19.04 4.75 -10.08
C ARG A 82 -18.53 4.16 -8.76
N ASP A 83 -18.32 5.02 -7.77
CA ASP A 83 -17.80 4.71 -6.44
C ASP A 83 -18.69 3.64 -5.76
N LYS A 84 -18.46 2.35 -6.00
CA LYS A 84 -19.03 1.29 -5.15
C LYS A 84 -18.37 1.26 -3.76
N PHE A 85 -17.23 1.96 -3.60
CA PHE A 85 -16.48 2.03 -2.34
C PHE A 85 -16.03 3.47 -2.08
N SER A 86 -16.71 4.18 -1.19
CA SER A 86 -16.21 5.45 -0.66
C SER A 86 -15.05 5.18 0.30
N PHE A 87 -13.96 5.94 0.20
CA PHE A 87 -12.89 5.86 1.19
C PHE A 87 -13.41 6.13 2.61
N SER A 88 -12.96 5.29 3.56
CA SER A 88 -13.22 5.53 4.98
C SER A 88 -12.57 6.85 5.41
N ARG A 89 -13.05 7.43 6.50
CA ARG A 89 -12.47 8.67 7.04
C ARG A 89 -10.99 8.54 7.34
N ASP A 90 -10.57 7.42 7.91
CA ASP A 90 -9.15 7.17 8.19
C ASP A 90 -8.32 7.09 6.91
N LYS A 91 -8.87 6.50 5.86
CA LYS A 91 -8.20 6.41 4.57
C LYS A 91 -8.06 7.75 3.88
N LEU A 92 -9.08 8.60 3.97
CA LEU A 92 -9.00 10.00 3.52
C LEU A 92 -7.93 10.79 4.30
N ARG A 93 -7.79 10.53 5.62
CA ARG A 93 -6.72 11.14 6.43
C ARG A 93 -5.35 10.74 5.91
N ILE A 94 -5.13 9.44 5.70
CA ILE A 94 -3.87 8.91 5.15
C ILE A 94 -3.54 9.56 3.81
N ILE A 95 -4.49 9.55 2.86
CA ILE A 95 -4.28 10.12 1.53
C ILE A 95 -3.95 11.61 1.56
N ARG A 96 -4.53 12.37 2.49
CA ARG A 96 -4.26 13.81 2.66
C ARG A 96 -2.94 14.09 3.37
N MET A 97 -2.44 13.17 4.18
CA MET A 97 -1.17 13.28 4.88
C MET A 97 0.03 12.79 4.04
N LEU A 98 -0.23 11.98 3.01
CA LEU A 98 0.79 11.37 2.17
C LEU A 98 1.73 12.43 1.56
N ASP A 99 3.03 12.27 1.79
CA ASP A 99 4.08 13.10 1.20
C ASP A 99 4.78 12.36 0.06
N LEU A 100 5.00 11.04 0.24
CA LEU A 100 5.71 10.17 -0.70
C LEU A 100 4.95 8.86 -0.92
N LEU A 101 4.57 8.56 -2.16
CA LEU A 101 4.03 7.27 -2.56
C LEU A 101 5.14 6.43 -3.18
N VAL A 102 5.49 5.30 -2.54
CA VAL A 102 6.43 4.34 -3.09
C VAL A 102 5.66 3.26 -3.84
N ILE A 103 6.04 3.01 -5.08
CA ILE A 103 5.48 1.95 -5.93
C ILE A 103 6.61 0.96 -6.25
N ASP A 104 6.62 -0.18 -5.57
CA ASP A 104 7.55 -1.27 -5.86
C ASP A 104 7.07 -2.11 -7.05
N GLU A 105 8.00 -2.70 -7.80
CA GLU A 105 7.75 -3.40 -9.07
C GLU A 105 6.98 -2.55 -10.10
N ILE A 106 7.37 -1.27 -10.26
CA ILE A 106 6.72 -0.32 -11.20
C ILE A 106 6.70 -0.84 -12.65
N SER A 107 7.64 -1.69 -13.05
CA SER A 107 7.69 -2.27 -14.40
C SER A 107 6.46 -3.12 -14.73
N MET A 108 5.78 -3.67 -13.72
CA MET A 108 4.53 -4.42 -13.90
C MET A 108 3.27 -3.54 -13.85
N VAL A 109 3.42 -2.25 -13.53
CA VAL A 109 2.29 -1.32 -13.42
C VAL A 109 1.94 -0.80 -14.80
N ARG A 110 0.68 -0.96 -15.19
CA ARG A 110 0.17 -0.45 -16.46
C ARG A 110 0.01 1.08 -16.42
N SER A 111 0.08 1.72 -17.59
CA SER A 111 -0.13 3.17 -17.77
C SER A 111 -1.49 3.65 -17.23
N ASP A 112 -2.56 2.89 -17.50
CA ASP A 112 -3.92 3.20 -17.04
C ASP A 112 -4.04 3.20 -15.52
N LEU A 113 -3.40 2.23 -14.85
CA LEU A 113 -3.42 2.12 -13.40
C LEU A 113 -2.74 3.31 -12.73
N LEU A 114 -1.66 3.83 -13.33
CA LEU A 114 -0.97 5.02 -12.81
C LEU A 114 -1.83 6.30 -12.98
N ASP A 115 -2.55 6.43 -14.09
CA ASP A 115 -3.53 7.52 -14.29
C ASP A 115 -4.75 7.39 -13.35
N ALA A 116 -5.14 6.17 -12.98
CA ALA A 116 -6.18 5.93 -11.97
C ALA A 116 -5.71 6.39 -10.57
N ILE A 117 -4.44 6.13 -10.22
CA ILE A 117 -3.83 6.63 -8.99
C ILE A 117 -3.82 8.16 -8.98
N ASP A 118 -3.41 8.80 -10.07
CA ASP A 118 -3.45 10.26 -10.22
C ASP A 118 -4.86 10.82 -9.99
N ASN A 119 -5.87 10.24 -10.65
CA ASN A 119 -7.26 10.67 -10.51
C ASN A 119 -7.74 10.58 -9.06
N ALA A 120 -7.47 9.46 -8.39
CA ALA A 120 -7.79 9.26 -6.99
C ALA A 120 -7.09 10.31 -6.10
N LEU A 121 -5.78 10.49 -6.25
CA LEU A 121 -5.03 11.44 -5.44
C LEU A 121 -5.53 12.88 -5.64
N ARG A 122 -5.77 13.30 -6.89
CA ARG A 122 -6.35 14.63 -7.19
C ARG A 122 -7.72 14.83 -6.53
N LYS A 123 -8.61 13.84 -6.67
CA LYS A 123 -9.97 13.85 -6.09
C LYS A 123 -9.95 13.96 -4.57
N TYR A 124 -9.20 13.08 -3.90
CA TYR A 124 -9.28 12.95 -2.43
C TYR A 124 -8.37 13.90 -1.66
N ARG A 125 -7.27 14.38 -2.27
CA ARG A 125 -6.45 15.47 -1.72
C ARG A 125 -7.01 16.86 -2.04
N ARG A 126 -7.92 16.96 -3.02
CA ARG A 126 -8.47 18.22 -3.54
C ARG A 126 -7.37 19.14 -4.05
N ASP A 127 -6.41 18.55 -4.76
CA ASP A 127 -5.28 19.23 -5.36
C ASP A 127 -5.25 18.86 -6.85
N SER A 128 -5.31 19.85 -7.73
CA SER A 128 -5.36 19.63 -9.18
C SER A 128 -4.01 19.31 -9.79
N ARG A 129 -2.90 19.48 -9.05
CA ARG A 129 -1.57 19.10 -9.51
C ARG A 129 -1.52 17.58 -9.79
N PRO A 130 -0.66 17.11 -10.71
CA PRO A 130 -0.46 15.68 -10.92
C PRO A 130 -0.20 14.95 -9.59
N PHE A 131 -0.81 13.77 -9.45
CA PHE A 131 -0.81 12.93 -8.26
C PHE A 131 -1.25 13.65 -6.98
N GLY A 132 -2.08 14.69 -7.11
CA GLY A 132 -2.49 15.53 -5.98
C GLY A 132 -1.32 16.19 -5.25
N GLY A 133 -0.21 16.44 -5.96
CA GLY A 133 1.01 16.99 -5.40
C GLY A 133 1.76 16.04 -4.47
N VAL A 134 1.59 14.72 -4.63
CA VAL A 134 2.38 13.70 -3.92
C VAL A 134 3.65 13.41 -4.71
N GLN A 135 4.79 13.28 -4.03
CA GLN A 135 6.03 12.82 -4.66
C GLN A 135 5.93 11.31 -4.91
N LEU A 136 6.44 10.84 -6.05
CA LEU A 136 6.47 9.42 -6.37
C LEU A 136 7.88 8.86 -6.23
N MET A 137 8.00 7.66 -5.67
CA MET A 137 9.18 6.82 -5.78
C MET A 137 8.80 5.52 -6.47
N MET A 138 9.20 5.40 -7.71
CA MET A 138 8.94 4.26 -8.58
C MET A 138 10.16 3.35 -8.55
N ILE A 139 10.02 2.13 -8.03
CA ILE A 139 11.12 1.17 -7.91
C ILE A 139 10.86 -0.01 -8.84
N GLY A 140 11.82 -0.36 -9.70
CA GLY A 140 11.67 -1.52 -10.57
C GLY A 140 12.72 -1.63 -11.67
N ASP A 141 12.63 -2.69 -12.46
CA ASP A 141 13.54 -2.96 -13.58
C ASP A 141 12.72 -3.19 -14.86
N LEU A 142 12.74 -2.20 -15.75
CA LEU A 142 11.96 -2.19 -16.99
C LEU A 142 12.29 -3.34 -17.94
N GLN A 143 13.45 -3.99 -17.78
CA GLN A 143 13.89 -5.08 -18.64
C GLN A 143 13.65 -6.46 -18.02
N GLN A 144 12.98 -6.56 -16.86
CA GLN A 144 12.56 -7.82 -16.27
C GLN A 144 11.23 -8.31 -16.85
N LEU A 145 10.12 -7.81 -16.32
CA LEU A 145 8.78 -8.23 -16.71
C LEU A 145 7.96 -7.01 -17.08
N SER A 146 7.35 -7.07 -18.27
CA SER A 146 6.37 -6.09 -18.73
C SER A 146 5.05 -6.25 -17.96
N PRO A 147 4.19 -5.23 -17.98
CA PRO A 147 2.83 -5.37 -17.48
C PRO A 147 2.10 -6.49 -18.23
N ILE A 148 1.30 -7.27 -17.51
CA ILE A 148 0.47 -8.33 -18.11
C ILE A 148 -0.82 -7.70 -18.62
N MET A 149 -1.13 -7.96 -19.89
CA MET A 149 -2.37 -7.52 -20.54
C MET A 149 -3.07 -8.69 -21.22
N THR A 150 -4.38 -8.76 -21.04
CA THR A 150 -5.21 -9.64 -21.87
C THR A 150 -5.45 -8.96 -23.23
N PRO A 151 -5.76 -9.72 -24.29
CA PRO A 151 -6.10 -9.13 -25.60
C PRO A 151 -7.26 -8.13 -25.51
N GLN A 152 -8.22 -8.37 -24.61
CA GLN A 152 -9.34 -7.46 -24.35
C GLN A 152 -8.89 -6.15 -23.72
N ASP A 153 -7.97 -6.21 -22.74
CA ASP A 153 -7.41 -5.00 -22.13
C ASP A 153 -6.63 -4.17 -23.16
N GLU A 154 -5.91 -4.83 -24.08
CA GLU A 154 -5.11 -4.17 -25.10
C GLU A 154 -6.00 -3.42 -26.10
N GLU A 155 -7.07 -4.05 -26.58
CA GLU A 155 -8.05 -3.43 -27.47
C GLU A 155 -8.70 -2.19 -26.81
N LEU A 156 -9.02 -2.28 -25.51
CA LEU A 156 -9.63 -1.18 -24.76
C LEU A 156 -8.66 -0.01 -24.51
N LEU A 157 -7.37 -0.28 -24.25
CA LEU A 157 -6.40 0.74 -23.87
C LEU A 157 -5.64 1.35 -25.04
N ALA A 158 -5.49 0.64 -26.16
CA ALA A 158 -4.75 1.10 -27.34
C ALA A 158 -5.16 2.49 -27.86
N PRO A 159 -6.45 2.88 -27.88
CA PRO A 159 -6.86 4.23 -28.30
C PRO A 159 -6.38 5.35 -27.35
N HIS A 160 -6.06 5.02 -26.10
CA HIS A 160 -5.78 6.00 -25.04
C HIS A 160 -4.29 6.11 -24.72
N TYR A 161 -3.54 5.02 -24.85
CA TYR A 161 -2.14 4.93 -24.48
C TYR A 161 -1.31 4.31 -25.60
N PRO A 162 -0.19 4.94 -26.01
CA PRO A 162 0.69 4.37 -27.05
C PRO A 162 1.31 3.04 -26.65
N THR A 163 1.52 2.83 -25.34
CA THR A 163 2.11 1.62 -24.77
C THR A 163 1.49 1.32 -23.41
N PRO A 164 1.58 0.07 -22.96
CA PRO A 164 1.05 -0.30 -21.65
C PRO A 164 1.98 0.03 -20.49
N TYR A 165 3.24 0.41 -20.75
CA TYR A 165 4.21 0.69 -19.70
C TYR A 165 3.85 1.95 -18.93
N PHE A 166 4.19 1.97 -17.63
CA PHE A 166 3.89 3.09 -16.73
C PHE A 166 4.32 4.47 -17.28
N PHE A 167 5.41 4.55 -18.07
CA PHE A 167 5.90 5.79 -18.66
C PHE A 167 5.00 6.39 -19.75
N SER A 168 3.97 5.65 -20.21
CA SER A 168 2.92 6.15 -21.08
C SER A 168 1.74 6.77 -20.32
N SER A 169 1.76 6.79 -18.98
CA SER A 169 0.80 7.53 -18.15
C SER A 169 0.79 9.01 -18.52
N ARG A 170 -0.41 9.56 -18.75
CA ARG A 170 -0.59 10.98 -19.09
C ARG A 170 -0.27 11.86 -17.89
N ALA A 171 -0.55 11.39 -16.68
CA ALA A 171 -0.22 12.09 -15.44
C ALA A 171 1.29 12.12 -15.19
N LEU A 172 1.99 11.01 -15.42
CA LEU A 172 3.45 10.96 -15.24
C LEU A 172 4.19 11.88 -16.21
N GLN A 173 3.72 11.97 -17.46
CA GLN A 173 4.28 12.88 -18.47
C GLN A 173 4.12 14.37 -18.13
N GLN A 174 3.28 14.72 -17.14
CA GLN A 174 3.09 16.09 -16.66
C GLN A 174 4.07 16.48 -15.54
N ILE A 175 4.90 15.56 -15.05
CA ILE A 175 5.85 15.83 -13.97
C ILE A 175 7.28 15.52 -14.39
N ASP A 176 8.20 16.31 -13.85
CA ASP A 176 9.63 15.98 -13.90
C ASP A 176 9.96 14.94 -12.83
N TYR A 177 10.73 13.92 -13.21
CA TYR A 177 11.31 12.95 -12.28
C TYR A 177 12.74 12.62 -12.67
N VAL A 178 13.53 12.20 -11.69
CA VAL A 178 14.91 11.77 -11.90
C VAL A 178 14.98 10.25 -11.97
N THR A 179 15.68 9.74 -12.98
CA THR A 179 16.01 8.31 -13.04
C THR A 179 17.37 8.06 -12.40
N ILE A 180 17.42 7.13 -11.44
CA ILE A 180 18.67 6.74 -10.77
C ILE A 180 18.86 5.24 -11.01
N GLU A 181 19.90 4.88 -11.74
CA GLU A 181 20.27 3.49 -12.00
C GLU A 181 21.33 3.01 -11.00
N LEU A 182 21.01 1.96 -10.25
CA LEU A 182 21.97 1.29 -9.37
C LEU A 182 22.85 0.35 -10.18
N THR A 183 24.15 0.66 -10.28
CA THR A 183 25.10 -0.08 -11.13
C THR A 183 25.81 -1.22 -10.41
N LYS A 184 26.08 -1.08 -9.10
CA LYS A 184 26.81 -2.08 -8.29
C LYS A 184 25.94 -3.31 -8.04
N VAL A 185 26.29 -4.41 -8.71
CA VAL A 185 25.65 -5.72 -8.52
C VAL A 185 26.35 -6.46 -7.39
N TYR A 186 25.61 -6.84 -6.35
CA TYR A 186 26.16 -7.59 -5.21
C TYR A 186 25.99 -9.11 -5.34
N ARG A 187 25.23 -9.58 -6.35
CA ARG A 187 24.73 -10.96 -6.44
C ARG A 187 25.60 -11.89 -7.29
N GLN A 188 26.17 -11.43 -8.41
CA GLN A 188 26.99 -12.22 -9.33
C GLN A 188 28.46 -11.78 -9.28
N GLN A 189 29.39 -12.75 -9.31
CA GLN A 189 30.83 -12.49 -9.20
C GLN A 189 31.58 -12.61 -10.55
N ASN A 190 31.00 -13.31 -11.55
CA ASN A 190 31.66 -13.55 -12.83
C ASN A 190 31.31 -12.47 -13.87
N LEU A 191 32.31 -11.69 -14.29
CA LEU A 191 32.19 -10.62 -15.29
C LEU A 191 31.66 -11.10 -16.64
N THR A 192 32.10 -12.27 -17.12
CA THR A 192 31.65 -12.82 -18.42
C THR A 192 30.15 -13.07 -18.41
N PHE A 193 29.64 -13.69 -17.35
CA PHE A 193 28.21 -13.96 -17.21
C PHE A 193 27.39 -12.67 -17.02
N ILE A 194 27.92 -11.70 -16.28
CA ILE A 194 27.29 -10.38 -16.14
C ILE A 194 27.19 -9.68 -17.50
N ASN A 195 28.24 -9.71 -18.31
CA ASN A 195 28.25 -9.09 -19.64
C ASN A 195 27.25 -9.79 -20.56
N LEU A 196 27.22 -11.12 -20.56
CA LEU A 196 26.24 -11.91 -21.31
C LEU A 196 24.81 -11.51 -20.94
N LEU A 197 24.48 -11.46 -19.63
CA LEU A 197 23.15 -11.01 -19.18
C LEU A 197 22.84 -9.57 -19.60
N ASN A 198 23.84 -8.67 -19.64
CA ASN A 198 23.66 -7.31 -20.12
C ASN A 198 23.40 -7.25 -21.64
N HIS A 199 24.05 -8.10 -22.43
CA HIS A 199 23.80 -8.21 -23.86
C HIS A 199 22.35 -8.68 -24.11
N ILE A 200 21.87 -9.67 -23.34
CA ILE A 200 20.47 -10.13 -23.42
C ILE A 200 19.52 -9.00 -23.02
N ARG A 201 19.82 -8.32 -21.92
CA ARG A 201 19.04 -7.19 -21.39
C ARG A 201 18.88 -6.05 -22.41
N THR A 202 19.92 -5.79 -23.20
CA THR A 202 19.96 -4.71 -24.20
C THR A 202 19.58 -5.16 -25.61
N GLY A 203 19.36 -6.46 -25.82
CA GLY A 203 19.05 -7.02 -27.15
C GLY A 203 20.25 -7.13 -28.08
N ASN A 204 21.46 -6.84 -27.60
CA ASN A 204 22.69 -6.83 -28.39
C ASN A 204 23.43 -8.16 -28.30
N LEU A 205 22.77 -9.29 -28.64
CA LEU A 205 23.43 -10.59 -28.63
C LEU A 205 24.28 -10.83 -29.87
N GLY A 206 25.59 -11.01 -29.66
CA GLY A 206 26.48 -11.48 -30.71
C GLY A 206 26.32 -12.99 -30.98
N ARG A 207 26.88 -13.46 -32.10
CA ARG A 207 26.97 -14.91 -32.38
C ARG A 207 27.76 -15.68 -31.31
N GLU A 208 28.77 -15.03 -30.74
CA GLU A 208 29.58 -15.59 -29.65
C GLU A 208 28.74 -15.79 -28.38
N ASP A 209 27.95 -14.79 -27.98
CA ASP A 209 27.04 -14.88 -26.83
C ASP A 209 26.04 -16.03 -26.97
N ILE A 210 25.45 -16.18 -28.17
CA ILE A 210 24.53 -17.29 -28.47
C ILE A 210 25.26 -18.63 -28.37
N GLY A 211 26.48 -18.72 -28.89
CA GLY A 211 27.33 -19.91 -28.76
C GLY A 211 27.61 -20.26 -27.30
N ILE A 212 27.92 -19.26 -26.47
CA ILE A 212 28.15 -19.42 -25.04
C ILE A 212 26.88 -19.91 -24.33
N LEU A 213 25.71 -19.30 -24.60
CA LEU A 213 24.44 -19.74 -24.02
C LEU A 213 24.11 -21.16 -24.44
N ASN A 214 24.14 -21.44 -25.75
CA ASN A 214 23.77 -22.75 -26.29
C ASN A 214 24.80 -23.84 -26.01
N SER A 215 26.01 -23.51 -25.53
CA SER A 215 26.90 -24.51 -24.93
C SER A 215 26.31 -25.18 -23.68
N ARG A 216 25.31 -24.53 -23.06
CA ARG A 216 24.55 -25.05 -21.92
C ARG A 216 23.26 -25.77 -22.32
N TYR A 217 22.97 -25.89 -23.62
CA TYR A 217 21.85 -26.68 -24.11
C TYR A 217 22.15 -28.17 -24.01
N ILE A 218 21.44 -28.85 -23.11
CA ILE A 218 21.57 -30.28 -22.87
C ILE A 218 20.15 -30.88 -23.01
N PRO A 219 19.79 -31.41 -24.19
CA PRO A 219 18.48 -32.02 -24.37
C PRO A 219 18.30 -33.19 -23.42
N GLU A 220 17.07 -33.35 -22.90
CA GLU A 220 16.69 -34.43 -22.00
C GLU A 220 17.54 -34.53 -20.72
N PHE A 221 18.15 -33.42 -20.28
CA PHE A 221 18.92 -33.40 -19.04
C PHE A 221 18.09 -33.86 -17.84
N ILE A 222 18.54 -34.96 -17.21
CA ILE A 222 18.00 -35.47 -15.96
C ILE A 222 18.91 -34.99 -14.83
N ALA A 223 18.39 -34.14 -13.96
CA ALA A 223 19.14 -33.66 -12.80
C ALA A 223 19.53 -34.83 -11.89
N PRO A 224 20.80 -34.93 -11.46
CA PRO A 224 21.21 -35.92 -10.47
C PRO A 224 20.38 -35.78 -9.18
N GLN A 225 20.06 -36.88 -8.52
CA GLN A 225 19.32 -36.83 -7.26
C GLN A 225 20.13 -36.04 -6.21
N GLY A 226 19.46 -35.12 -5.50
CA GLY A 226 20.12 -34.29 -4.48
C GLY A 226 20.92 -33.10 -5.02
N SER A 227 20.96 -32.88 -6.33
CA SER A 227 21.75 -31.79 -6.95
C SER A 227 21.14 -30.39 -6.82
N GLY A 228 19.90 -30.28 -6.31
CA GLY A 228 19.23 -29.00 -6.07
C GLY A 228 18.85 -28.22 -7.33
N TYR A 229 18.83 -28.84 -8.51
CA TYR A 229 18.35 -28.20 -9.74
C TYR A 229 16.86 -27.88 -9.64
N ILE A 230 16.50 -26.63 -9.96
CA ILE A 230 15.11 -26.19 -10.11
C ILE A 230 14.79 -25.89 -11.56
N ARG A 231 13.64 -26.35 -12.05
CA ARG A 231 13.16 -26.04 -13.39
C ARG A 231 12.41 -24.71 -13.40
N LEU A 232 12.82 -23.80 -14.28
CA LEU A 232 12.11 -22.55 -14.57
C LEU A 232 11.26 -22.74 -15.83
N THR A 233 9.96 -22.57 -15.70
CA THR A 233 8.97 -22.75 -16.78
C THR A 233 8.12 -21.49 -16.97
N THR A 234 7.39 -21.39 -18.07
CA THR A 234 6.54 -20.24 -18.38
C THR A 234 5.17 -20.29 -17.69
N HIS A 235 4.59 -21.48 -17.47
CA HIS A 235 3.20 -21.65 -17.00
C HIS A 235 3.09 -22.30 -15.61
N ASN A 236 2.16 -21.80 -14.77
CA ASN A 236 1.94 -22.32 -13.42
C ASN A 236 1.45 -23.77 -13.44
N SER A 237 0.52 -24.10 -14.34
CA SER A 237 -0.04 -25.44 -14.48
C SER A 237 1.02 -26.52 -14.71
N PHE A 238 2.05 -26.20 -15.52
CA PHE A 238 3.18 -27.11 -15.74
C PHE A 238 4.02 -27.27 -14.47
N ALA A 239 4.36 -26.17 -13.80
CA ALA A 239 5.16 -26.20 -12.58
C ALA A 239 4.47 -27.03 -11.48
N ASP A 240 3.17 -26.82 -11.28
CA ASP A 240 2.38 -27.49 -10.26
C ASP A 240 2.25 -28.99 -10.57
N ARG A 241 1.96 -29.35 -11.83
CA ARG A 241 1.94 -30.76 -12.28
C ARG A 241 3.29 -31.44 -12.06
N TYR A 242 4.38 -30.80 -12.49
CA TYR A 242 5.73 -31.37 -12.35
C TYR A 242 6.11 -31.58 -10.87
N ASN A 243 5.79 -30.62 -10.00
CA ASN A 243 6.01 -30.77 -8.56
C ASN A 243 5.20 -31.93 -7.98
N ASN A 244 3.92 -32.07 -8.37
CA ASN A 244 3.05 -33.15 -7.90
C ASN A 244 3.51 -34.53 -8.41
N ASP A 245 3.94 -34.62 -9.66
CA ASP A 245 4.49 -35.85 -10.25
C ASP A 245 5.78 -36.28 -9.56
N CYS A 246 6.68 -35.34 -9.25
CA CYS A 246 7.89 -35.62 -8.48
C CYS A 246 7.57 -36.07 -7.04
N LEU A 247 6.60 -35.42 -6.39
CA LEU A 247 6.18 -35.78 -5.03
C LEU A 247 5.50 -37.17 -4.98
N SER A 248 4.68 -37.51 -5.99
CA SER A 248 3.96 -38.79 -6.02
C SER A 248 4.92 -39.99 -6.15
N ARG A 249 6.05 -39.83 -6.86
CA ARG A 249 7.09 -40.85 -7.04
C ARG A 249 7.89 -41.18 -5.78
N ILE A 250 7.83 -40.34 -4.75
CA ILE A 250 8.52 -40.61 -3.49
C ILE A 250 7.74 -41.67 -2.68
N ALA A 251 8.41 -42.77 -2.33
CA ALA A 251 7.78 -43.89 -1.64
C ALA A 251 7.41 -43.61 -0.16
N SER A 252 8.05 -42.63 0.48
CA SER A 252 7.77 -42.28 1.88
C SER A 252 6.33 -41.79 2.07
N PRO A 253 5.74 -41.98 3.26
CA PRO A 253 4.40 -41.46 3.56
C PRO A 253 4.36 -39.93 3.45
N SER A 254 3.24 -39.40 2.97
CA SER A 254 2.99 -37.97 2.91
C SER A 254 2.49 -37.42 4.24
N VAL A 255 2.95 -36.23 4.60
CA VAL A 255 2.45 -35.44 5.72
C VAL A 255 1.93 -34.13 5.16
N THR A 256 0.70 -33.75 5.54
CA THR A 256 0.09 -32.48 5.14
C THR A 256 0.05 -31.52 6.32
N TYR A 257 0.54 -30.31 6.11
CA TYR A 257 0.52 -29.22 7.07
C TYR A 257 -0.49 -28.17 6.64
N HIS A 258 -1.47 -27.89 7.50
CA HIS A 258 -2.47 -26.86 7.25
C HIS A 258 -2.01 -25.53 7.85
N ALA A 259 -2.08 -24.46 7.05
CA ALA A 259 -1.75 -23.13 7.49
C ALA A 259 -2.80 -22.62 8.50
N GLU A 260 -2.35 -21.88 9.50
CA GLU A 260 -3.24 -21.15 10.40
C GLU A 260 -3.46 -19.74 9.84
N VAL A 261 -4.70 -19.42 9.46
CA VAL A 261 -5.08 -18.09 8.97
C VAL A 261 -5.98 -17.42 9.99
N LYS A 262 -5.54 -16.26 10.49
CA LYS A 262 -6.29 -15.42 11.44
C LYS A 262 -6.65 -14.09 10.79
N GLY A 263 -7.85 -13.57 11.05
CA GLY A 263 -8.28 -12.27 10.55
C GLY A 263 -8.49 -12.24 9.03
N THR A 264 -8.17 -11.13 8.37
CA THR A 264 -8.34 -10.93 6.92
C THR A 264 -7.01 -11.11 6.20
N PHE A 265 -6.87 -12.20 5.44
CA PHE A 265 -5.72 -12.48 4.60
C PHE A 265 -6.20 -13.09 3.25
N PRO A 266 -6.10 -12.37 2.12
CA PRO A 266 -6.57 -12.88 0.83
C PRO A 266 -5.78 -14.11 0.35
N GLU A 267 -6.46 -15.14 -0.14
CA GLU A 267 -5.83 -16.38 -0.62
C GLU A 267 -4.84 -16.16 -1.77
N THR A 268 -5.14 -15.20 -2.65
CA THR A 268 -4.26 -14.81 -3.77
C THR A 268 -2.94 -14.18 -3.32
N SER A 269 -2.86 -13.77 -2.04
CA SER A 269 -1.66 -13.22 -1.42
C SER A 269 -0.90 -14.23 -0.57
N PHE A 270 -1.35 -15.49 -0.49
CA PHE A 270 -0.66 -16.49 0.32
C PHE A 270 0.80 -16.68 -0.16
N PRO A 271 1.78 -16.58 0.75
CA PRO A 271 3.20 -16.67 0.39
C PRO A 271 3.63 -18.10 0.06
N THR A 272 2.90 -19.10 0.57
CA THR A 272 3.07 -20.53 0.29
C THR A 272 1.71 -21.22 0.32
N ALA A 273 1.66 -22.51 -0.01
CA ALA A 273 0.43 -23.29 -0.01
C ALA A 273 -0.23 -23.30 1.38
N SER A 274 -1.55 -23.09 1.42
CA SER A 274 -2.35 -23.26 2.64
C SER A 274 -2.31 -24.71 3.11
N GLU A 275 -2.42 -25.65 2.18
CA GLU A 275 -2.22 -27.09 2.40
C GLU A 275 -0.88 -27.52 1.83
N LEU A 276 0.11 -27.70 2.70
CA LEU A 276 1.46 -28.04 2.32
C LEU A 276 1.70 -29.54 2.52
N THR A 277 1.53 -30.32 1.45
CA THR A 277 1.82 -31.76 1.44
C THR A 277 3.28 -32.03 1.10
N LEU A 278 3.98 -32.75 1.99
CA LEU A 278 5.40 -33.06 1.89
C LEU A 278 5.67 -34.54 2.13
N LYS A 279 6.84 -35.00 1.69
CA LYS A 279 7.38 -36.35 1.87
C LYS A 279 8.86 -36.27 2.21
N ALA A 280 9.40 -37.23 2.97
CA ALA A 280 10.84 -37.32 3.20
C ALA A 280 11.56 -37.54 1.86
N GLY A 281 12.57 -36.72 1.57
CA GLY A 281 13.25 -36.64 0.28
C GLY A 281 12.69 -35.61 -0.70
N ALA A 282 11.55 -34.96 -0.38
CA ALA A 282 10.99 -33.93 -1.25
C ALA A 282 11.94 -32.72 -1.39
N GLN A 283 12.07 -32.19 -2.60
CA GLN A 283 12.83 -30.97 -2.86
C GLN A 283 11.96 -29.75 -2.57
N VAL A 284 12.43 -28.91 -1.67
CA VAL A 284 11.75 -27.70 -1.24
C VAL A 284 12.65 -26.49 -1.37
N MET A 285 12.05 -25.31 -1.42
CA MET A 285 12.75 -24.04 -1.33
C MET A 285 12.15 -23.19 -0.22
N PHE A 286 13.00 -22.42 0.46
CA PHE A 286 12.57 -21.44 1.44
C PHE A 286 11.90 -20.25 0.76
N VAL A 287 10.80 -19.74 1.33
CA VAL A 287 10.06 -18.57 0.81
C VAL A 287 10.27 -17.30 1.65
N ARG A 288 11.16 -17.36 2.65
CA ARG A 288 11.45 -16.27 3.58
C ARG A 288 12.92 -16.31 3.98
N ASN A 289 13.47 -15.16 4.37
CA ASN A 289 14.76 -15.10 5.05
C ASN A 289 14.62 -15.50 6.51
N ASP A 290 15.61 -16.25 7.03
CA ASP A 290 15.65 -16.62 8.44
C ASP A 290 15.71 -15.36 9.33
N PRO A 291 14.72 -15.16 10.22
CA PRO A 291 14.73 -14.02 11.13
C PRO A 291 15.78 -14.16 12.24
N SER A 292 16.33 -15.35 12.46
CA SER A 292 17.32 -15.58 13.51
C SER A 292 18.64 -14.83 13.23
N PRO A 293 19.40 -14.46 14.28
CA PRO A 293 20.74 -13.87 14.10
C PRO A 293 21.69 -14.76 13.31
N ALA A 294 21.47 -16.08 13.30
CA ALA A 294 22.31 -17.05 12.60
C ALA A 294 22.08 -17.05 11.07
N ARG A 295 20.95 -16.52 10.59
CA ARG A 295 20.60 -16.40 9.16
C ARG A 295 20.84 -17.70 8.36
N LEU A 296 20.36 -18.82 8.88
CA LEU A 296 20.64 -20.17 8.38
C LEU A 296 20.12 -20.40 6.95
N TYR A 297 19.04 -19.71 6.58
CA TYR A 297 18.44 -19.79 5.25
C TYR A 297 17.98 -18.42 4.74
N TYR A 298 17.83 -18.33 3.43
CA TYR A 298 17.35 -17.16 2.71
C TYR A 298 16.26 -17.55 1.71
N ASN A 299 15.43 -16.58 1.30
CA ASN A 299 14.37 -16.79 0.32
C ASN A 299 14.96 -17.28 -1.02
N GLY A 300 14.57 -18.48 -1.43
CA GLY A 300 15.07 -19.18 -2.62
C GLY A 300 16.14 -20.24 -2.35
N LYS A 301 16.65 -20.41 -1.11
CA LYS A 301 17.57 -21.52 -0.76
C LYS A 301 16.83 -22.84 -0.98
N ILE A 302 17.44 -23.78 -1.70
CA ILE A 302 16.88 -25.10 -2.02
C ILE A 302 17.46 -26.14 -1.06
N GLY A 303 16.63 -27.11 -0.68
CA GLY A 303 17.07 -28.27 0.09
C GLY A 303 16.09 -29.44 -0.03
N HIS A 304 16.42 -30.52 0.68
CA HIS A 304 15.64 -31.76 0.70
C HIS A 304 15.11 -32.05 2.10
N ILE A 305 13.86 -32.48 2.19
CA ILE A 305 13.26 -32.88 3.46
C ILE A 305 13.97 -34.13 3.99
N VAL A 306 14.54 -34.05 5.19
CA VAL A 306 15.13 -35.21 5.89
C VAL A 306 14.12 -35.81 6.85
N ASN A 307 13.45 -34.96 7.63
CA ASN A 307 12.52 -35.38 8.66
C ASN A 307 11.30 -34.46 8.71
N LEU A 308 10.13 -35.06 8.94
CA LEU A 308 8.84 -34.40 9.03
C LEU A 308 8.26 -34.66 10.42
N GLN A 309 8.22 -33.63 11.26
CA GLN A 309 7.57 -33.66 12.55
C GLN A 309 6.43 -32.65 12.56
N LYS A 310 5.56 -32.70 13.59
CA LYS A 310 4.39 -31.83 13.69
C LYS A 310 4.76 -30.35 13.71
N ASP A 311 5.72 -29.98 14.56
CA ASP A 311 6.07 -28.57 14.82
C ASP A 311 7.41 -28.16 14.18
N LYS A 312 8.06 -29.09 13.48
CA LYS A 312 9.42 -28.93 12.98
C LYS A 312 9.69 -29.76 11.74
N ILE A 313 10.39 -29.17 10.78
CA ILE A 313 10.83 -29.84 9.56
C ILE A 313 12.34 -29.70 9.47
N THR A 314 13.05 -30.79 9.19
CA THR A 314 14.49 -30.76 8.95
C THR A 314 14.75 -30.78 7.45
N VAL A 315 15.42 -29.75 6.95
CA VAL A 315 15.77 -29.57 5.54
C VAL A 315 17.28 -29.63 5.38
N ALA A 316 17.78 -30.62 4.63
CA ALA A 316 19.19 -30.70 4.25
C ALA A 316 19.46 -29.75 3.07
N CYS A 317 20.38 -28.82 3.24
CA CYS A 317 20.84 -27.87 2.22
C CYS A 317 22.33 -28.09 1.99
N GLY A 318 22.69 -28.97 1.05
CA GLY A 318 24.06 -29.47 0.96
C GLY A 318 24.41 -30.29 2.20
N ASP A 319 25.52 -29.97 2.86
CA ASP A 319 25.97 -30.66 4.08
C ASP A 319 25.30 -30.14 5.37
N GLU A 320 24.52 -29.05 5.27
CA GLU A 320 23.86 -28.44 6.42
C GLU A 320 22.45 -29.01 6.64
N ALA A 321 22.15 -29.51 7.83
CA ALA A 321 20.79 -29.84 8.25
C ALA A 321 20.17 -28.65 8.98
N ILE A 322 19.17 -28.01 8.36
CA ILE A 322 18.49 -26.83 8.90
C ILE A 322 17.16 -27.25 9.49
N GLU A 323 16.93 -26.84 10.73
CA GLU A 323 15.68 -27.06 11.42
C GLU A 323 14.76 -25.86 11.25
N VAL A 324 13.56 -26.11 10.73
CA VAL A 324 12.61 -25.09 10.30
C VAL A 324 11.33 -25.24 11.09
N SER A 325 10.92 -24.15 11.76
CA SER A 325 9.62 -24.01 12.40
C SER A 325 8.67 -23.22 11.51
N THR A 326 7.40 -23.16 11.89
CA THR A 326 6.42 -22.26 11.24
C THR A 326 6.86 -20.79 11.37
N ALA A 327 6.47 -19.99 10.39
CA ALA A 327 6.68 -18.56 10.33
C ALA A 327 5.36 -17.85 10.08
N GLU A 328 5.21 -16.63 10.61
CA GLU A 328 4.01 -15.81 10.46
C GLU A 328 4.24 -14.68 9.45
N TRP A 329 3.35 -14.55 8.46
CA TRP A 329 3.24 -13.40 7.56
C TRP A 329 2.05 -12.56 7.96
N GLN A 330 2.20 -11.24 7.82
CA GLN A 330 1.21 -10.27 8.25
C GLN A 330 0.64 -9.55 7.04
N ASN A 331 -0.69 -9.55 6.93
CA ASN A 331 -1.41 -8.66 6.02
C ASN A 331 -1.73 -7.38 6.78
N THR A 332 -0.97 -6.32 6.50
CA THR A 332 -1.11 -5.04 7.19
C THR A 332 -1.99 -4.08 6.39
N ARG A 333 -2.56 -3.11 7.10
CA ARG A 333 -3.14 -1.92 6.51
C ARG A 333 -2.54 -0.69 7.15
N TYR A 334 -2.46 0.39 6.40
CA TYR A 334 -2.12 1.68 6.99
C TYR A 334 -3.28 2.23 7.82
N ARG A 335 -2.93 2.77 8.99
CA ARG A 335 -3.80 3.51 9.90
C ARG A 335 -3.05 4.75 10.38
N VAL A 336 -3.77 5.78 10.80
CA VAL A 336 -3.18 6.90 11.53
C VAL A 336 -3.28 6.60 13.02
N ASP A 337 -2.15 6.54 13.73
CA ASP A 337 -2.12 6.39 15.19
C ASP A 337 -2.88 7.57 15.82
N ASP A 338 -3.70 7.31 16.85
CA ASP A 338 -4.58 8.34 17.44
C ASP A 338 -3.96 9.17 18.59
N ALA A 339 -2.71 8.94 18.95
CA ALA A 339 -1.94 9.75 19.89
C ALA A 339 -0.86 10.55 19.15
N THR A 340 -0.04 9.90 18.34
CA THR A 340 1.11 10.54 17.68
C THR A 340 0.69 11.28 16.41
N GLY A 341 -0.31 10.77 15.68
CA GLY A 341 -0.68 11.31 14.36
C GLY A 341 0.24 10.82 13.24
N GLU A 342 1.07 9.82 13.52
CA GLU A 342 1.93 9.18 12.54
C GLU A 342 1.18 8.06 11.82
N LEU A 343 1.70 7.71 10.64
CA LEU A 343 1.22 6.55 9.91
C LEU A 343 1.77 5.29 10.58
N THR A 344 0.88 4.38 10.99
CA THR A 344 1.22 3.10 11.57
C THR A 344 0.58 1.96 10.79
N GLU A 345 1.11 0.76 10.97
CA GLU A 345 0.58 -0.45 10.36
C GLU A 345 -0.28 -1.22 11.38
N ASP A 346 -1.48 -1.60 10.96
CA ASP A 346 -2.41 -2.42 11.73
C ASP A 346 -2.53 -3.79 11.06
N ILE A 347 -2.33 -4.86 11.82
CA ILE A 347 -2.38 -6.23 11.31
C ILE A 347 -3.85 -6.61 11.10
N GLN A 348 -4.29 -6.73 9.86
CA GLN A 348 -5.66 -7.18 9.55
C GLN A 348 -5.81 -8.69 9.67
N GLY A 349 -4.74 -9.42 9.39
CA GLY A 349 -4.72 -10.86 9.47
C GLY A 349 -3.30 -11.41 9.40
N THR A 350 -3.16 -12.65 9.83
CA THR A 350 -1.90 -13.39 9.80
C THR A 350 -2.08 -14.72 9.09
N PHE A 351 -1.05 -15.13 8.38
CA PHE A 351 -0.93 -16.44 7.77
C PHE A 351 0.29 -17.11 8.39
N THR A 352 0.12 -18.26 9.04
CA THR A 352 1.20 -18.98 9.71
C THR A 352 1.36 -20.36 9.09
N GLN A 353 2.56 -20.64 8.57
CA GLN A 353 2.89 -21.90 7.89
C GLN A 353 4.42 -22.10 7.89
N PHE A 354 4.90 -23.31 7.62
CA PHE A 354 6.32 -23.52 7.33
C PHE A 354 6.77 -22.67 6.14
N PRO A 355 7.90 -21.94 6.23
CA PRO A 355 8.40 -21.05 5.17
C PRO A 355 9.09 -21.81 4.04
N ILE A 356 8.43 -22.86 3.55
CA ILE A 356 8.90 -23.71 2.46
C ILE A 356 7.78 -24.02 1.47
N ARG A 357 8.17 -24.42 0.26
CA ARG A 357 7.28 -24.93 -0.79
C ARG A 357 8.01 -25.92 -1.67
N LEU A 358 7.28 -26.76 -2.40
CA LEU A 358 7.86 -27.64 -3.42
C LEU A 358 8.64 -26.82 -4.47
N ALA A 359 9.79 -27.36 -4.88
CA ALA A 359 10.78 -26.61 -5.64
C ALA A 359 11.49 -27.43 -6.72
N TRP A 360 10.84 -28.46 -7.28
CA TRP A 360 11.34 -29.08 -8.50
C TRP A 360 11.10 -28.19 -9.72
N SER A 361 10.00 -27.44 -9.72
CA SER A 361 9.66 -26.48 -10.77
C SER A 361 9.01 -25.21 -10.20
N ILE A 362 9.29 -24.08 -10.84
CA ILE A 362 8.70 -22.77 -10.57
C ILE A 362 8.49 -22.01 -11.88
N THR A 363 7.52 -21.11 -11.93
CA THR A 363 7.39 -20.21 -13.06
C THR A 363 8.44 -19.11 -13.05
N ILE A 364 8.87 -18.68 -14.24
CA ILE A 364 9.80 -17.54 -14.41
C ILE A 364 9.29 -16.32 -13.64
N HIS A 365 7.99 -16.01 -13.74
CA HIS A 365 7.33 -14.95 -12.98
C HIS A 365 7.52 -15.09 -11.46
N LYS A 366 7.19 -16.26 -10.88
CA LYS A 366 7.34 -16.50 -9.43
C LYS A 366 8.81 -16.60 -8.98
N SER A 367 9.75 -16.75 -9.91
CA SER A 367 11.18 -16.79 -9.63
C SER A 367 11.81 -15.40 -9.53
N GLN A 368 11.08 -14.34 -9.89
CA GLN A 368 11.59 -12.97 -9.83
C GLN A 368 12.09 -12.61 -8.43
N GLY A 369 13.21 -11.89 -8.38
CA GLY A 369 13.91 -11.60 -7.13
C GLY A 369 14.75 -12.75 -6.56
N LEU A 370 14.43 -14.02 -6.86
CA LEU A 370 15.14 -15.20 -6.35
C LEU A 370 16.49 -15.44 -7.06
N THR A 371 17.34 -16.28 -6.47
CA THR A 371 18.65 -16.67 -7.02
C THR A 371 18.90 -18.14 -6.73
N PHE A 372 19.38 -18.89 -7.73
CA PHE A 372 19.64 -20.32 -7.66
C PHE A 372 21.09 -20.65 -8.03
N GLU A 373 21.64 -21.67 -7.37
CA GLU A 373 22.93 -22.25 -7.76
C GLU A 373 22.80 -23.01 -9.08
N HIS A 374 21.77 -23.87 -9.17
CA HIS A 374 21.52 -24.71 -10.31
C HIS A 374 20.10 -24.54 -10.82
N ALA A 375 19.92 -24.26 -12.11
CA ALA A 375 18.59 -24.16 -12.72
C ALA A 375 18.52 -24.75 -14.12
N ILE A 376 17.41 -25.42 -14.41
CA ILE A 376 17.03 -25.88 -15.74
C ILE A 376 16.07 -24.86 -16.33
N ILE A 377 16.49 -24.19 -17.39
CA ILE A 377 15.74 -23.10 -18.00
C ILE A 377 15.05 -23.61 -19.24
N ASP A 378 13.73 -23.58 -19.21
CA ASP A 378 12.88 -23.87 -20.35
C ASP A 378 12.28 -22.56 -20.87
N ALA A 379 13.10 -21.84 -21.65
CA ALA A 379 12.79 -20.50 -22.14
C ALA A 379 12.42 -20.46 -23.64
N GLY A 380 12.49 -21.58 -24.36
CA GLY A 380 12.12 -21.67 -25.78
C GLY A 380 10.66 -21.33 -26.07
N SER A 381 9.78 -21.43 -25.07
CA SER A 381 8.36 -21.03 -25.15
C SER A 381 8.10 -19.65 -24.54
N SER A 382 9.13 -18.82 -24.32
CA SER A 382 8.95 -17.47 -23.81
C SER A 382 8.12 -16.64 -24.79
N PHE A 383 7.10 -15.97 -24.28
CA PHE A 383 6.10 -15.24 -25.08
C PHE A 383 6.04 -13.75 -24.77
N ALA A 384 6.78 -13.29 -23.74
CA ALA A 384 6.80 -11.90 -23.34
C ALA A 384 8.23 -11.35 -23.28
N PRO A 385 8.43 -10.05 -23.63
CA PRO A 385 9.72 -9.37 -23.49
C PRO A 385 10.32 -9.52 -22.10
N GLY A 386 11.63 -9.73 -22.03
CA GLY A 386 12.38 -9.84 -20.78
C GLY A 386 12.27 -11.18 -20.04
N GLN A 387 11.33 -12.08 -20.37
CA GLN A 387 11.20 -13.39 -19.70
C GLN A 387 12.48 -14.23 -19.75
N VAL A 388 13.14 -14.28 -20.92
CA VAL A 388 14.42 -14.98 -21.08
C VAL A 388 15.48 -14.38 -20.16
N TYR A 389 15.62 -13.05 -20.13
CA TYR A 389 16.55 -12.37 -19.22
C TYR A 389 16.23 -12.66 -17.74
N VAL A 390 14.95 -12.63 -17.35
CA VAL A 390 14.53 -12.95 -15.98
C VAL A 390 14.96 -14.38 -15.62
N ALA A 391 14.68 -15.35 -16.49
CA ALA A 391 15.03 -16.76 -16.26
C ALA A 391 16.53 -16.95 -16.11
N LEU A 392 17.32 -16.44 -17.05
CA LEU A 392 18.79 -16.58 -17.07
C LEU A 392 19.44 -15.86 -15.88
N SER A 393 18.94 -14.68 -15.52
CA SER A 393 19.44 -13.90 -14.38
C SER A 393 19.13 -14.52 -13.01
N ARG A 394 18.36 -15.61 -12.94
CA ARG A 394 18.15 -16.35 -11.68
C ARG A 394 19.35 -17.20 -11.29
N CYS A 395 20.17 -17.64 -12.25
CA CYS A 395 21.38 -18.41 -11.95
C CYS A 395 22.49 -17.49 -11.40
N LYS A 396 23.34 -18.02 -10.51
CA LYS A 396 24.56 -17.31 -10.06
C LYS A 396 25.70 -17.34 -11.07
N SER A 397 25.78 -18.42 -11.84
CA SER A 397 26.85 -18.66 -12.81
C SER A 397 26.30 -19.32 -14.08
N LEU A 398 27.09 -19.27 -15.15
CA LEU A 398 26.77 -19.91 -16.42
C LEU A 398 26.83 -21.45 -16.28
N GLU A 399 27.76 -21.95 -15.46
CA GLU A 399 28.00 -23.37 -15.22
C GLU A 399 26.86 -24.02 -14.42
N GLY A 400 26.17 -23.25 -13.58
CA GLY A 400 25.00 -23.70 -12.84
C GLY A 400 23.73 -23.82 -13.71
N MET A 401 23.76 -23.27 -14.91
CA MET A 401 22.61 -23.22 -15.81
C MET A 401 22.59 -24.40 -16.75
N VAL A 402 21.42 -24.99 -16.99
CA VAL A 402 21.16 -25.92 -18.10
C VAL A 402 19.98 -25.40 -18.90
N LEU A 403 20.09 -25.36 -20.22
CA LEU A 403 18.99 -25.01 -21.10
C LEU A 403 18.28 -26.29 -21.54
N ALA A 404 16.97 -26.37 -21.30
CA ALA A 404 16.12 -27.46 -21.80
C ALA A 404 15.75 -27.27 -23.28
N THR A 405 15.80 -26.01 -23.74
CA THR A 405 15.49 -25.58 -25.10
C THR A 405 16.60 -24.61 -25.56
N PRO A 406 17.04 -24.67 -26.83
CA PRO A 406 18.07 -23.75 -27.32
C PRO A 406 17.53 -22.32 -27.33
N ILE A 407 18.38 -21.34 -27.00
CA ILE A 407 18.04 -19.93 -27.12
C ILE A 407 18.33 -19.52 -28.56
N THR A 408 17.27 -19.13 -29.27
CA THR A 408 17.37 -18.54 -30.61
C THR A 408 17.36 -17.02 -30.50
N PRO A 409 17.88 -16.28 -31.50
CA PRO A 409 17.77 -14.82 -31.55
C PRO A 409 16.32 -14.33 -31.39
N GLU A 410 15.36 -15.05 -31.97
CA GLU A 410 13.93 -14.70 -31.96
C GLU A 410 13.30 -14.82 -30.57
N ALA A 411 13.84 -15.68 -29.70
CA ALA A 411 13.39 -15.82 -28.32
C ALA A 411 13.75 -14.59 -27.46
N ILE A 412 14.72 -13.78 -27.88
CA ILE A 412 15.14 -12.57 -27.18
C ILE A 412 14.29 -11.41 -27.68
N MET A 413 13.08 -11.35 -27.16
CA MET A 413 12.17 -10.23 -27.38
C MET A 413 12.66 -9.01 -26.59
N THR A 414 13.13 -7.98 -27.30
CA THR A 414 13.36 -6.66 -26.72
C THR A 414 12.32 -5.68 -27.21
N ASP A 415 11.85 -4.83 -26.31
CA ASP A 415 10.93 -3.77 -26.64
C ASP A 415 11.72 -2.49 -26.93
N THR A 416 11.69 -2.04 -28.18
CA THR A 416 12.40 -0.82 -28.60
C THR A 416 11.96 0.40 -27.81
N ARG A 417 10.69 0.46 -27.42
CA ARG A 417 10.09 1.57 -26.66
C ARG A 417 10.72 1.70 -25.28
N VAL A 418 11.06 0.56 -24.65
CA VAL A 418 11.78 0.53 -23.37
C VAL A 418 13.21 1.02 -23.55
N SER A 419 13.88 0.59 -24.62
CA SER A 419 15.27 0.99 -24.88
C SER A 419 15.39 2.48 -25.19
N GLU A 420 14.50 3.02 -26.01
CA GLU A 420 14.38 4.46 -26.30
C GLU A 420 14.12 5.26 -25.03
N TYR A 421 13.20 4.79 -24.18
CA TYR A 421 12.90 5.42 -22.91
C TYR A 421 14.12 5.46 -21.97
N VAL A 422 14.81 4.32 -21.80
CA VAL A 422 15.99 4.22 -20.92
C VAL A 422 17.12 5.14 -21.42
N SER A 423 17.38 5.16 -22.74
CA SER A 423 18.41 6.04 -23.32
C SER A 423 18.11 7.51 -23.05
N ARG A 424 16.87 7.96 -23.26
CA ARG A 424 16.46 9.34 -22.98
C ARG A 424 16.60 9.70 -21.50
N GLN A 425 16.26 8.77 -20.61
CA GLN A 425 16.32 8.99 -19.16
C GLN A 425 17.74 9.15 -18.62
N GLN A 426 18.76 8.54 -19.25
CA GLN A 426 20.15 8.70 -18.81
C GLN A 426 20.63 10.16 -18.93
N ASP A 427 20.30 10.83 -20.04
CA ASP A 427 20.64 12.23 -20.26
C ASP A 427 19.87 13.18 -19.32
N GLU A 428 18.58 12.91 -19.11
CA GLU A 428 17.72 13.68 -18.19
C GLU A 428 18.16 13.51 -16.72
N ALA A 429 18.61 12.31 -16.34
CA ALA A 429 19.14 12.01 -15.02
C ALA A 429 20.40 12.84 -14.70
N ALA A 430 21.37 12.89 -15.62
CA ALA A 430 22.60 13.64 -15.42
C ALA A 430 22.32 15.13 -15.13
N ARG A 431 21.43 15.74 -15.91
CA ARG A 431 21.01 17.14 -15.71
C ARG A 431 20.30 17.35 -14.37
N SER A 432 19.46 16.40 -13.96
CA SER A 432 18.74 16.48 -12.69
C SER A 432 19.68 16.37 -11.50
N ILE A 433 20.66 15.47 -11.56
CA ILE A 433 21.69 15.27 -10.53
C ILE A 433 22.53 16.53 -10.37
N GLU A 434 22.97 17.16 -11.47
CA GLU A 434 23.72 18.41 -11.43
C GLU A 434 22.92 19.54 -10.76
N ARG A 435 21.61 19.59 -11.01
CA ARG A 435 20.70 20.59 -10.42
C ARG A 435 20.24 20.28 -9.00
N LEU A 436 20.63 19.14 -8.42
CA LEU A 436 20.16 18.71 -7.10
C LEU A 436 20.30 19.80 -6.01
N PRO A 437 21.43 20.53 -5.88
CA PRO A 437 21.54 21.62 -4.89
C PRO A 437 20.45 22.69 -5.08
N MET A 438 20.24 23.15 -6.31
CA MET A 438 19.21 24.14 -6.63
C MET A 438 17.79 23.60 -6.37
N ILE A 439 17.54 22.32 -6.65
CA ILE A 439 16.24 21.68 -6.40
C ILE A 439 15.96 21.61 -4.89
N LYS A 440 16.95 21.33 -4.05
CA LYS A 440 16.80 21.36 -2.58
C LYS A 440 16.43 22.75 -2.08
N GLU A 441 17.09 23.79 -2.60
CA GLU A 441 16.77 25.18 -2.24
C GLU A 441 15.35 25.57 -2.66
N ALA A 442 14.95 25.17 -3.88
CA ALA A 442 13.59 25.37 -4.35
C ALA A 442 12.56 24.64 -3.46
N TYR A 443 12.88 23.43 -2.98
CA TYR A 443 12.03 22.67 -2.07
C TYR A 443 11.90 23.35 -0.70
N PHE A 444 13.01 23.79 -0.09
CA PHE A 444 12.97 24.54 1.17
C PHE A 444 12.09 25.79 1.03
N ARG A 445 12.33 26.59 -0.02
CA ARG A 445 11.54 27.79 -0.33
C ARG A 445 10.06 27.47 -0.55
N MET A 446 9.75 26.38 -1.23
CA MET A 446 8.38 25.93 -1.43
C MET A 446 7.69 25.63 -0.09
N LEU A 447 8.33 24.88 0.82
CA LEU A 447 7.74 24.53 2.12
C LEU A 447 7.52 25.76 3.02
N VAL A 448 8.50 26.68 3.07
CA VAL A 448 8.34 27.95 3.82
C VAL A 448 7.21 28.80 3.22
N THR A 449 7.07 28.82 1.90
CA THR A 449 5.98 29.52 1.21
C THR A 449 4.63 28.84 1.48
N GLU A 450 4.58 27.50 1.47
CA GLU A 450 3.37 26.71 1.74
C GLU A 450 2.84 26.96 3.16
N LEU A 451 3.72 27.13 4.14
CA LEU A 451 3.36 27.45 5.53
C LEU A 451 2.44 28.68 5.61
N PHE A 452 2.69 29.70 4.79
CA PHE A 452 1.94 30.96 4.74
C PHE A 452 0.92 31.04 3.60
N SER A 453 0.70 29.95 2.86
CA SER A 453 -0.38 29.87 1.87
C SER A 453 -1.71 29.59 2.55
N LEU A 454 -2.43 30.65 2.92
CA LEU A 454 -3.66 30.60 3.75
C LEU A 454 -4.97 30.66 2.94
N GLY A 455 -4.88 30.67 1.60
CA GLY A 455 -6.03 30.80 0.70
C GLY A 455 -7.09 29.70 0.87
N ALA A 456 -6.68 28.48 1.23
CA ALA A 456 -7.61 27.37 1.44
C ALA A 456 -8.62 27.62 2.56
N ILE A 457 -8.23 28.32 3.63
CA ILE A 457 -9.13 28.69 4.74
C ILE A 457 -10.21 29.63 4.22
N TRP A 458 -9.81 30.65 3.47
CA TRP A 458 -10.73 31.62 2.88
C TRP A 458 -11.70 30.96 1.88
N GLN A 459 -11.23 30.04 1.03
CA GLN A 459 -12.09 29.32 0.09
C GLN A 459 -13.11 28.42 0.79
N CYS A 460 -12.75 27.79 1.91
CA CYS A 460 -13.70 27.03 2.73
C CYS A 460 -14.75 27.96 3.34
N GLU A 461 -14.33 29.09 3.89
CA GLU A 461 -15.23 30.08 4.50
C GLU A 461 -16.16 30.72 3.46
N GLU A 462 -15.65 31.08 2.28
CA GLU A 462 -16.45 31.67 1.21
C GLU A 462 -17.55 30.71 0.72
N ARG A 463 -17.21 29.42 0.55
CA ARG A 463 -18.20 28.38 0.20
C ARG A 463 -19.27 28.22 1.28
N LEU A 464 -18.86 28.25 2.55
CA LEU A 464 -19.79 28.15 3.67
C LEU A 464 -20.68 29.41 3.77
N ALA A 465 -20.11 30.60 3.65
CA ALA A 465 -20.84 31.87 3.67
C ALA A 465 -21.89 31.95 2.55
N ARG A 466 -21.54 31.50 1.33
CA ARG A 466 -22.48 31.41 0.20
C ARG A 466 -23.64 30.47 0.52
N PHE A 467 -23.33 29.27 1.02
CA PHE A 467 -24.34 28.27 1.39
C PHE A 467 -25.28 28.78 2.50
N VAL A 468 -24.72 29.38 3.55
CA VAL A 468 -25.48 29.96 4.67
C VAL A 468 -26.33 31.14 4.19
N GLY A 469 -25.81 31.97 3.29
CA GLY A 469 -26.55 33.07 2.67
C GLY A 469 -27.74 32.61 1.82
N GLU A 470 -27.64 31.46 1.16
CA GLU A 470 -28.72 30.88 0.37
C GLU A 470 -29.78 30.20 1.24
N HIS A 471 -29.36 29.42 2.24
CA HIS A 471 -30.25 28.50 2.96
C HIS A 471 -30.65 28.95 4.37
N CYS A 472 -29.88 29.84 5.00
CA CYS A 472 -30.08 30.24 6.40
C CYS A 472 -30.48 31.71 6.57
N ARG A 473 -30.64 32.48 5.48
CA ARG A 473 -30.93 33.92 5.53
C ARG A 473 -32.17 34.30 6.32
N ARG A 474 -33.25 33.51 6.24
CA ARG A 474 -34.51 33.78 6.95
C ARG A 474 -34.45 33.35 8.41
N THR A 475 -33.78 32.23 8.69
CA THR A 475 -33.81 31.58 10.01
C THR A 475 -32.69 32.06 10.93
N TYR A 476 -31.52 32.40 10.36
CA TYR A 476 -30.31 32.78 11.11
C TYR A 476 -29.60 33.99 10.47
N PRO A 477 -30.24 35.17 10.37
CA PRO A 477 -29.66 36.33 9.70
C PRO A 477 -28.33 36.80 10.34
N GLN A 478 -28.19 36.68 11.66
CA GLN A 478 -26.94 37.04 12.36
C GLN A 478 -25.76 36.13 11.95
N ILE A 479 -26.01 34.84 11.72
CA ILE A 479 -24.98 33.88 11.29
C ILE A 479 -24.50 34.20 9.87
N VAL A 480 -25.42 34.59 8.98
CA VAL A 480 -25.06 35.04 7.61
C VAL A 480 -24.15 36.27 7.67
N THR A 481 -24.47 37.24 8.53
CA THR A 481 -23.65 38.45 8.70
C THR A 481 -22.25 38.09 9.20
N ILE A 482 -22.14 37.25 10.23
CA ILE A 482 -20.86 36.81 10.79
C ILE A 482 -19.98 36.14 9.73
N HIS A 483 -20.51 35.20 8.96
CA HIS A 483 -19.74 34.52 7.92
C HIS A 483 -19.33 35.49 6.79
N ARG A 484 -20.20 36.43 6.42
CA ARG A 484 -19.86 37.45 5.41
C ARG A 484 -18.76 38.41 5.89
N GLU A 485 -18.83 38.84 7.15
CA GLU A 485 -17.79 39.64 7.80
C GLU A 485 -16.48 38.85 7.87
N LEU A 486 -16.52 37.59 8.27
CA LEU A 486 -15.35 36.72 8.34
C LEU A 486 -14.66 36.52 6.99
N VAL A 487 -15.41 36.34 5.89
CA VAL A 487 -14.83 36.31 4.52
C VAL A 487 -14.05 37.59 4.23
N THR A 488 -14.58 38.74 4.65
CA THR A 488 -13.98 40.07 4.43
C THR A 488 -12.74 40.26 5.30
N ASP A 489 -12.83 39.88 6.59
CA ASP A 489 -11.73 39.97 7.54
C ASP A 489 -10.58 39.03 7.19
N LEU A 490 -10.87 37.80 6.76
CA LEU A 490 -9.83 36.89 6.28
C LEU A 490 -9.12 37.45 5.04
N ARG A 491 -9.84 38.12 4.14
CA ARG A 491 -9.20 38.74 2.97
C ARG A 491 -8.27 39.87 3.39
N THR A 492 -8.77 40.81 4.18
CA THR A 492 -8.08 42.07 4.53
C THR A 492 -6.99 41.88 5.59
N GLN A 493 -7.23 41.09 6.63
CA GLN A 493 -6.30 40.93 7.76
C GLN A 493 -5.34 39.77 7.58
N VAL A 494 -5.67 38.75 6.79
CA VAL A 494 -4.83 37.55 6.60
C VAL A 494 -4.25 37.49 5.19
N LEU A 495 -5.10 37.45 4.15
CA LEU A 495 -4.61 37.23 2.79
C LEU A 495 -3.82 38.41 2.25
N GLU A 496 -4.22 39.67 2.47
CA GLU A 496 -3.43 40.81 2.00
C GLU A 496 -2.04 40.89 2.64
N VAL A 497 -1.92 40.47 3.92
CA VAL A 497 -0.62 40.40 4.60
C VAL A 497 0.21 39.26 4.03
N ALA A 498 -0.39 38.09 3.79
CA ALA A 498 0.26 36.97 3.12
C ALA A 498 0.68 37.33 1.68
N ASP A 499 -0.15 38.04 0.93
CA ASP A 499 0.09 38.48 -0.45
C ASP A 499 1.27 39.45 -0.53
N LYS A 500 1.58 40.18 0.56
CA LYS A 500 2.80 40.99 0.69
C LYS A 500 4.01 40.17 1.14
N TRP A 501 3.82 39.16 1.98
CA TRP A 501 4.91 38.36 2.55
C TRP A 501 5.45 37.28 1.60
N LEU A 502 4.56 36.56 0.90
CA LEU A 502 4.92 35.47 -0.01
C LEU A 502 5.87 35.92 -1.13
N PRO A 503 5.69 37.08 -1.80
CA PRO A 503 6.65 37.55 -2.79
C PRO A 503 8.05 37.83 -2.22
N VAL A 504 8.14 38.27 -0.95
CA VAL A 504 9.43 38.50 -0.28
C VAL A 504 10.16 37.17 -0.11
N LEU A 505 9.48 36.15 0.42
CA LEU A 505 10.04 34.80 0.55
C LEU A 505 10.46 34.21 -0.80
N ARG A 506 9.64 34.39 -1.83
CA ARG A 506 9.90 33.85 -3.17
C ARG A 506 11.06 34.52 -3.89
N ARG A 507 11.40 35.77 -3.57
CA ARG A 507 12.48 36.54 -4.22
C ARG A 507 13.77 36.59 -3.43
N MET A 508 13.75 36.16 -2.17
CA MET A 508 14.92 36.12 -1.29
C MET A 508 16.04 35.26 -1.89
N SER A 509 17.31 35.57 -1.61
CA SER A 509 18.40 34.68 -1.98
C SER A 509 18.37 33.42 -1.12
N ASP A 510 18.96 32.31 -1.58
CA ASP A 510 18.99 31.07 -0.81
C ASP A 510 19.73 31.27 0.53
N ALA A 511 20.87 31.98 0.52
CA ALA A 511 21.64 32.31 1.71
C ALA A 511 20.83 33.13 2.73
N ASP A 512 20.10 34.15 2.28
CA ASP A 512 19.26 34.97 3.16
C ASP A 512 18.09 34.17 3.72
N LEU A 513 17.54 33.22 2.95
CA LEU A 513 16.41 32.39 3.34
C LEU A 513 16.75 31.44 4.50
N HIS A 514 18.00 30.98 4.54
CA HIS A 514 18.55 30.15 5.64
C HIS A 514 19.11 30.96 6.81
N SER A 515 19.20 32.29 6.69
CA SER A 515 19.76 33.11 7.78
C SER A 515 18.90 33.07 9.04
N ASP A 516 19.55 33.11 10.21
CA ASP A 516 18.87 33.14 11.52
C ASP A 516 17.86 34.29 11.61
N ALA A 517 18.19 35.45 11.04
CA ALA A 517 17.31 36.61 11.00
C ALA A 517 16.00 36.34 10.23
N THR A 518 16.09 35.62 9.11
CA THR A 518 14.91 35.21 8.33
C THR A 518 14.12 34.13 9.04
N LEU A 519 14.78 33.11 9.60
CA LEU A 519 14.10 32.04 10.34
C LEU A 519 13.36 32.59 11.58
N ASP A 520 13.95 33.57 12.28
CA ASP A 520 13.27 34.31 13.35
C ASP A 520 12.09 35.12 12.84
N ARG A 521 12.22 35.73 11.65
CA ARG A 521 11.09 36.43 11.01
C ARG A 521 9.99 35.46 10.61
N VAL A 522 10.30 34.26 10.13
CA VAL A 522 9.34 33.18 9.85
C VAL A 522 8.61 32.80 11.14
N LYS A 523 9.32 32.61 12.25
CA LYS A 523 8.75 32.30 13.58
C LYS A 523 7.79 33.40 14.08
N ARG A 524 8.20 34.67 13.97
CA ARG A 524 7.33 35.82 14.31
C ARG A 524 6.11 35.91 13.40
N SER A 525 6.28 35.66 12.11
CA SER A 525 5.17 35.65 11.14
C SER A 525 4.19 34.52 11.44
N ALA A 526 4.68 33.33 11.80
CA ALA A 526 3.83 32.21 12.22
C ALA A 526 3.00 32.57 13.47
N THR A 527 3.61 33.25 14.45
CA THR A 527 2.90 33.77 15.64
C THR A 527 1.81 34.76 15.25
N TYR A 528 2.13 35.73 14.38
CA TYR A 528 1.17 36.72 13.90
C TYR A 528 -0.04 36.07 13.20
N PHE A 529 0.19 35.18 12.24
CA PHE A 529 -0.90 34.53 11.51
C PHE A 529 -1.72 33.60 12.41
N HIS A 530 -1.06 32.89 13.32
CA HIS A 530 -1.75 32.06 14.32
C HIS A 530 -2.71 32.91 15.16
N ASP A 531 -2.21 33.98 15.78
CA ASP A 531 -3.00 34.79 16.71
C ASP A 531 -4.13 35.55 15.98
N THR A 532 -3.87 36.00 14.75
CA THR A 532 -4.87 36.65 13.90
C THR A 532 -5.98 35.68 13.52
N LEU A 533 -5.64 34.48 13.02
CA LEU A 533 -6.63 33.46 12.69
C LEU A 533 -7.43 33.03 13.92
N LEU A 534 -6.78 32.83 15.07
CA LEU A 534 -7.46 32.45 16.30
C LEU A 534 -8.48 33.51 16.72
N LYS A 535 -8.11 34.80 16.66
CA LYS A 535 -9.00 35.93 16.97
C LYS A 535 -10.20 36.00 16.02
N LEU A 536 -9.99 35.83 14.71
CA LEU A 536 -11.05 35.92 13.71
C LEU A 536 -12.07 34.78 13.84
N PHE A 537 -11.61 33.58 14.16
CA PHE A 537 -12.48 32.41 14.24
C PHE A 537 -13.13 32.20 15.61
N GLU A 538 -12.63 32.83 16.68
CA GLU A 538 -13.17 32.73 18.06
C GLU A 538 -14.70 33.01 18.14
N PRO A 539 -15.25 34.08 17.53
CA PRO A 539 -16.69 34.35 17.57
C PRO A 539 -17.56 33.34 16.80
N MET A 540 -17.00 32.69 15.78
CA MET A 540 -17.72 31.76 14.90
C MET A 540 -17.93 30.40 15.59
N PHE A 541 -16.93 29.92 16.34
CA PHE A 541 -16.96 28.58 16.94
C PHE A 541 -18.05 28.41 17.99
N GLU A 542 -18.45 29.47 18.68
CA GLU A 542 -19.50 29.42 19.70
C GLU A 542 -20.91 29.39 19.10
N ARG A 543 -21.10 29.93 17.89
CA ARG A 543 -22.44 30.20 17.33
C ARG A 543 -22.86 29.27 16.20
N ILE A 544 -21.90 28.61 15.53
CA ILE A 544 -22.20 27.71 14.41
C ILE A 544 -22.80 26.36 14.84
N THR A 545 -22.76 26.04 16.13
CA THR A 545 -23.42 24.86 16.69
C THR A 545 -24.93 24.98 16.76
N ASP A 546 -25.46 26.20 16.68
CA ASP A 546 -26.87 26.51 16.96
C ASP A 546 -27.73 26.50 15.68
N VAL A 547 -27.10 26.31 14.53
CA VAL A 547 -27.76 26.25 13.22
C VAL A 547 -28.39 24.88 13.00
N SER A 548 -29.72 24.84 12.93
CA SER A 548 -30.50 23.66 12.55
C SER A 548 -31.08 23.83 11.15
N ILE A 549 -30.94 22.80 10.32
CA ILE A 549 -31.48 22.77 8.96
C ILE A 549 -32.42 21.57 8.85
N SER A 550 -33.67 21.82 8.48
CA SER A 550 -34.73 20.80 8.43
C SER A 550 -34.55 19.81 7.27
N ASN A 551 -34.07 20.28 6.11
CA ASN A 551 -33.81 19.42 4.96
C ASN A 551 -32.55 18.56 5.18
N LYS A 552 -32.70 17.23 5.13
CA LYS A 552 -31.63 16.25 5.39
C LYS A 552 -30.43 16.37 4.42
N THR A 553 -30.66 16.61 3.12
CA THR A 553 -29.57 16.71 2.13
C THR A 553 -28.80 18.02 2.32
N THR A 554 -29.52 19.13 2.53
CA THR A 554 -28.96 20.45 2.84
C THR A 554 -28.20 20.42 4.18
N ALA A 555 -28.74 19.78 5.21
CA ALA A 555 -28.08 19.61 6.50
C ALA A 555 -26.79 18.79 6.41
N SER A 556 -26.77 17.74 5.59
CA SER A 556 -25.56 16.94 5.34
C SER A 556 -24.47 17.78 4.67
N ARG A 557 -24.83 18.55 3.63
CA ARG A 557 -23.90 19.44 2.92
C ARG A 557 -23.37 20.56 3.82
N PHE A 558 -24.23 21.16 4.65
CA PHE A 558 -23.81 22.14 5.64
C PHE A 558 -22.77 21.56 6.60
N LYS A 559 -23.05 20.36 7.14
CA LYS A 559 -22.13 19.68 8.06
C LYS A 559 -20.77 19.40 7.40
N GLU A 560 -20.75 19.01 6.14
CA GLU A 560 -19.52 18.80 5.37
C GLU A 560 -18.72 20.11 5.23
N LEU A 561 -19.36 21.20 4.80
CA LEU A 561 -18.70 22.52 4.65
C LEU A 561 -18.13 23.04 5.98
N VAL A 562 -18.88 22.91 7.07
CA VAL A 562 -18.41 23.27 8.41
C VAL A 562 -17.24 22.39 8.85
N THR A 563 -17.29 21.08 8.58
CA THR A 563 -16.22 20.16 8.91
C THR A 563 -14.94 20.51 8.14
N ASP A 564 -15.06 20.79 6.85
CA ASP A 564 -13.93 21.15 5.99
C ASP A 564 -13.25 22.44 6.45
N LEU A 565 -14.04 23.48 6.75
CA LEU A 565 -13.51 24.73 7.30
C LEU A 565 -12.80 24.50 8.63
N PHE A 566 -13.46 23.81 9.57
CA PHE A 566 -12.91 23.58 10.90
C PHE A 566 -11.61 22.77 10.85
N GLN A 567 -11.57 21.69 10.08
CA GLN A 567 -10.38 20.85 9.93
C GLN A 567 -9.24 21.62 9.25
N THR A 568 -9.53 22.39 8.21
CA THR A 568 -8.52 23.20 7.50
C THR A 568 -7.92 24.26 8.40
N THR A 569 -8.76 25.01 9.12
CA THR A 569 -8.32 26.06 10.05
C THR A 569 -7.57 25.48 11.24
N LYS A 570 -8.09 24.41 11.86
CA LYS A 570 -7.45 23.77 13.02
C LYS A 570 -6.08 23.19 12.65
N ALA A 571 -5.96 22.48 11.53
CA ALA A 571 -4.68 21.96 11.08
C ALA A 571 -3.67 23.10 10.84
N ARG A 572 -4.11 24.20 10.23
CA ARG A 572 -3.23 25.35 10.00
C ARG A 572 -2.80 26.05 11.28
N LEU A 573 -3.70 26.23 12.24
CA LEU A 573 -3.38 26.82 13.55
C LEU A 573 -2.36 25.96 14.31
N LEU A 574 -2.56 24.64 14.37
CA LEU A 574 -1.63 23.72 15.03
C LEU A 574 -0.24 23.78 14.38
N LEU A 575 -0.18 23.78 13.05
CA LEU A 575 1.08 23.89 12.32
C LEU A 575 1.78 25.23 12.59
N LEU A 576 1.06 26.36 12.52
CA LEU A 576 1.62 27.68 12.79
C LEU A 576 2.12 27.81 14.24
N ASP A 577 1.40 27.26 15.23
CA ASP A 577 1.82 27.28 16.63
C ASP A 577 3.08 26.43 16.86
N ALA A 578 3.19 25.27 16.23
CA ALA A 578 4.39 24.43 16.30
C ALA A 578 5.62 25.18 15.75
N ILE A 579 5.52 25.75 14.55
CA ILE A 579 6.60 26.54 13.95
C ILE A 579 6.91 27.80 14.78
N ALA A 580 5.88 28.43 15.38
CA ALA A 580 6.07 29.58 16.26
C ALA A 580 6.82 29.24 17.56
N ARG A 581 6.83 27.98 18.01
CA ARG A 581 7.55 27.54 19.22
C ARG A 581 8.94 26.99 18.87
N GLU A 582 8.98 26.07 17.93
CA GLU A 582 10.15 25.23 17.61
C GLU A 582 11.04 25.85 16.52
N GLY A 583 10.50 26.76 15.69
CA GLY A 583 11.17 27.25 14.49
C GLY A 583 10.89 26.38 13.26
N PHE A 584 11.46 26.77 12.11
CA PHE A 584 11.29 26.05 10.85
C PHE A 584 12.50 25.18 10.53
N THR A 585 12.26 23.89 10.32
CA THR A 585 13.19 22.95 9.66
C THR A 585 12.35 22.07 8.73
N ILE A 586 12.95 21.44 7.71
CA ILE A 586 12.20 20.54 6.81
C ILE A 586 11.57 19.37 7.59
N PRO A 587 12.33 18.58 8.40
CA PRO A 587 11.73 17.47 9.13
C PRO A 587 10.70 17.94 10.17
N GLY A 588 10.99 19.06 10.85
CA GLY A 588 10.07 19.64 11.83
C GLY A 588 8.77 20.11 11.19
N TYR A 589 8.82 20.72 10.00
CA TYR A 589 7.64 21.13 9.25
C TYR A 589 6.81 19.92 8.81
N LEU A 590 7.42 18.90 8.21
CA LEU A 590 6.71 17.71 7.72
C LEU A 590 6.03 16.94 8.86
N ASN A 591 6.76 16.68 9.94
CA ASN A 591 6.23 16.00 11.12
C ASN A 591 5.08 16.81 11.76
N ASN A 592 5.26 18.12 11.96
CA ASN A 592 4.20 18.94 12.55
C ASN A 592 2.99 19.10 11.63
N LYS A 593 3.19 19.13 10.30
CA LYS A 593 2.09 19.15 9.31
C LYS A 593 1.26 17.87 9.40
N GLN A 594 1.90 16.70 9.45
CA GLN A 594 1.22 15.41 9.59
C GLN A 594 0.42 15.36 10.91
N ARG A 595 1.06 15.69 12.03
CA ARG A 595 0.43 15.73 13.36
C ARG A 595 -0.78 16.68 13.39
N ALA A 596 -0.63 17.87 12.80
CA ALA A 596 -1.69 18.86 12.73
C ALA A 596 -2.90 18.38 11.91
N ILE A 597 -2.67 17.76 10.75
CA ILE A 597 -3.75 17.16 9.93
C ILE A 597 -4.43 16.02 10.70
N ALA A 598 -3.65 15.15 11.33
CA ALA A 598 -4.17 14.04 12.11
C ALA A 598 -5.03 14.51 13.28
N GLU A 599 -4.58 15.49 14.07
CA GLU A 599 -5.32 16.03 15.22
C GLU A 599 -6.58 16.80 14.78
N ALA A 600 -6.48 17.59 13.70
CA ALA A 600 -7.62 18.32 13.17
C ALA A 600 -8.74 17.38 12.71
N THR A 601 -8.39 16.21 12.19
CA THR A 601 -9.34 15.22 11.66
C THR A 601 -9.93 14.27 12.73
N ARG A 602 -9.30 14.12 13.91
CA ARG A 602 -9.86 13.34 15.04
C ARG A 602 -11.01 14.03 15.74
N ASP A 603 -10.91 15.35 15.91
CA ASP A 603 -11.76 16.07 16.83
C ASP A 603 -13.19 16.18 16.27
N LYS A 604 -14.13 15.51 16.93
CA LYS A 604 -15.57 15.69 16.68
C LYS A 604 -16.10 16.97 17.31
N SER A 605 -15.34 17.57 18.23
CA SER A 605 -15.70 18.82 18.87
C SER A 605 -15.27 20.00 18.00
N LYS A 606 -16.20 20.93 17.75
CA LYS A 606 -15.94 22.17 17.01
C LYS A 606 -15.23 23.21 17.90
N LYS A 607 -14.23 22.81 18.70
CA LYS A 607 -13.50 23.71 19.63
C LYS A 607 -12.02 23.82 19.27
N ILE A 608 -11.52 25.04 19.18
CA ILE A 608 -10.09 25.35 19.05
C ILE A 608 -9.58 25.86 20.39
N THR A 609 -8.55 25.24 20.97
CA THR A 609 -8.01 25.58 22.29
C THR A 609 -6.93 26.65 22.20
N ARG A 610 -6.92 27.59 23.16
CA ARG A 610 -5.85 28.60 23.30
C ARG A 610 -4.51 27.96 23.72
N ARG A 611 -3.41 28.62 23.36
CA ARG A 611 -2.02 28.26 23.67
C ARG A 611 -1.88 27.94 25.18
N LYS A 612 -1.58 26.68 25.54
CA LYS A 612 -1.12 26.35 26.91
C LYS A 612 0.33 26.80 27.05
N SER A 613 0.59 27.80 27.89
CA SER A 613 1.94 28.20 28.25
C SER A 613 2.64 27.07 29.01
N THR A 614 3.62 26.42 28.39
CA THR A 614 4.56 25.51 29.06
C THR A 614 5.58 26.34 29.82
N ALA A 615 5.19 26.86 30.99
CA ALA A 615 6.09 27.46 31.96
C ALA A 615 5.96 26.71 33.29
N LYS A 616 6.43 25.46 33.33
CA LYS A 616 6.79 24.72 34.56
C LYS A 616 7.42 23.37 34.19
N SER A 617 8.70 23.39 33.83
CA SER A 617 9.65 22.26 33.97
C SER A 617 11.03 22.69 33.47
N ALA A 618 11.66 23.68 34.13
CA ALA A 618 13.07 23.99 33.93
C ALA A 618 13.64 24.77 35.13
N LYS A 619 13.78 24.07 36.25
CA LYS A 619 14.73 24.32 37.36
C LYS A 619 15.07 22.90 37.82
N THR A 620 16.28 22.37 37.69
CA THR A 620 17.60 22.92 38.01
C THR A 620 18.67 21.96 37.46
N SER A 621 19.71 22.44 36.79
CA SER A 621 20.98 21.71 36.66
C SER A 621 22.15 22.67 36.44
N ALA A 622 22.86 23.01 37.52
CA ALA A 622 24.27 23.45 37.59
C ALA A 622 24.56 23.82 39.07
N ALA A 623 25.68 23.54 39.72
CA ALA A 623 26.83 22.67 39.51
C ALA A 623 27.54 22.52 40.89
N SER A 624 28.61 21.71 40.93
CA SER A 624 29.77 21.74 41.87
C SER A 624 29.85 20.77 43.06
N THR A 625 30.72 19.76 42.89
CA THR A 625 31.84 19.30 43.76
C THR A 625 31.70 19.24 45.29
N SER A 626 31.86 18.03 45.87
CA SER A 626 32.99 17.59 46.75
C SER A 626 32.64 16.37 47.64
N HIS A 627 33.50 15.34 47.67
CA HIS A 627 33.57 14.23 48.64
C HIS A 627 34.12 14.69 50.02
N PRO A 628 34.23 13.87 51.11
CA PRO A 628 33.77 12.49 51.38
C PRO A 628 33.09 12.27 52.77
N ASP A 629 32.58 11.05 52.99
CA ASP A 629 32.91 10.17 54.15
C ASP A 629 31.79 9.62 55.08
N VAL A 630 31.99 8.33 55.39
CA VAL A 630 31.48 7.38 56.42
C VAL A 630 29.97 7.16 56.66
N SER A 631 29.50 5.96 56.31
CA SER A 631 28.94 4.89 57.19
C SER A 631 27.84 4.05 56.52
N GLN A 632 28.07 2.74 56.41
CA GLN A 632 27.09 1.67 56.10
C GLN A 632 26.23 1.34 57.35
N PRO A 633 25.28 0.37 57.37
CA PRO A 633 24.71 -0.50 56.31
C PRO A 633 23.15 -0.61 56.34
N ALA A 634 22.52 -1.23 55.31
CA ALA A 634 21.42 -2.22 55.46
C ALA A 634 20.80 -2.59 54.10
N GLU A 635 20.53 -3.89 53.92
CA GLU A 635 19.84 -4.52 52.78
C GLU A 635 18.40 -4.02 52.58
N PRO A 636 17.83 -4.10 51.36
CA PRO A 636 16.45 -3.69 51.09
C PRO A 636 15.46 -4.83 51.35
N VAL A 637 14.54 -4.60 52.28
CA VAL A 637 13.33 -5.40 52.50
C VAL A 637 12.20 -4.90 51.58
N GLU A 638 11.63 -5.82 50.81
CA GLU A 638 10.39 -5.65 50.05
C GLU A 638 9.23 -5.12 50.90
N LYS A 639 8.42 -4.20 50.35
CA LYS A 639 6.96 -4.16 50.60
C LYS A 639 6.17 -3.36 49.54
N MET A 640 5.47 -4.14 48.72
CA MET A 640 4.13 -3.98 48.13
C MET A 640 3.67 -2.63 47.53
N PRO A 641 3.26 -2.60 46.24
CA PRO A 641 2.43 -1.54 45.69
C PRO A 641 0.93 -1.74 45.98
N LYS A 642 0.23 -0.66 46.31
CA LYS A 642 -1.23 -0.60 46.47
C LYS A 642 -1.96 -0.52 45.13
N VAL A 643 -2.66 -1.60 44.80
CA VAL A 643 -3.98 -1.74 44.15
C VAL A 643 -4.43 -0.62 43.19
N VAL A 644 -4.30 -0.89 41.88
CA VAL A 644 -5.15 -0.29 40.82
C VAL A 644 -6.23 -1.31 40.45
N LYS A 645 -7.49 -0.89 40.46
CA LYS A 645 -8.65 -1.72 40.12
C LYS A 645 -8.58 -2.23 38.68
N VAL A 646 -8.33 -3.52 38.52
CA VAL A 646 -8.44 -4.28 37.27
C VAL A 646 -9.92 -4.33 36.83
N LYS A 647 -10.21 -3.90 35.60
CA LYS A 647 -11.45 -4.26 34.91
C LYS A 647 -11.43 -5.78 34.73
N LYS A 648 -12.40 -6.49 35.32
CA LYS A 648 -12.59 -7.94 35.14
C LYS A 648 -12.57 -8.29 33.65
N GLU A 649 -11.52 -9.01 33.23
CA GLU A 649 -11.50 -9.78 32.00
C GLU A 649 -12.62 -10.81 32.04
N LYS A 650 -13.37 -10.93 30.94
CA LYS A 650 -14.31 -12.03 30.76
C LYS A 650 -13.49 -13.29 30.44
N PRO A 651 -13.87 -14.46 30.98
CA PRO A 651 -13.15 -15.71 30.73
C PRO A 651 -13.14 -16.05 29.22
N PRO A 652 -12.14 -16.83 28.77
CA PRO A 652 -12.00 -17.19 27.36
C PRO A 652 -13.24 -17.95 26.91
N LYS A 653 -13.86 -17.48 25.82
CA LYS A 653 -14.95 -18.19 25.16
C LYS A 653 -14.34 -19.34 24.35
N GLU A 654 -14.81 -20.55 24.60
CA GLU A 654 -14.62 -21.73 23.74
C GLU A 654 -14.83 -21.38 22.26
N PRO A 655 -14.18 -22.09 21.31
CA PRO A 655 -14.29 -21.80 19.89
C PRO A 655 -15.77 -21.79 19.48
N LYS A 656 -16.30 -20.59 19.24
CA LYS A 656 -17.68 -20.44 18.81
C LYS A 656 -17.79 -20.98 17.40
N GLU A 657 -18.61 -22.01 17.21
CA GLU A 657 -19.09 -22.41 15.89
C GLU A 657 -19.50 -21.17 15.08
N ALA A 658 -19.20 -21.17 13.78
CA ALA A 658 -19.50 -20.05 12.92
C ALA A 658 -21.00 -19.71 13.06
N SER A 659 -21.31 -18.43 13.29
CA SER A 659 -22.66 -17.95 13.63
C SER A 659 -23.75 -18.43 12.67
N TRP A 660 -23.42 -18.72 11.40
CA TRP A 660 -24.36 -19.24 10.43
C TRP A 660 -24.77 -20.70 10.68
N ILE A 661 -23.89 -21.52 11.27
CA ILE A 661 -24.16 -22.93 11.64
C ILE A 661 -25.26 -22.99 12.70
N GLU A 662 -25.23 -22.08 13.68
CA GLU A 662 -26.27 -21.98 14.71
C GLU A 662 -27.63 -21.56 14.10
N SER A 663 -27.63 -20.61 13.15
CA SER A 663 -28.84 -20.25 12.40
C SER A 663 -29.38 -21.39 11.55
N PHE A 664 -28.49 -22.12 10.86
CA PHE A 664 -28.86 -23.28 10.05
C PHE A 664 -29.44 -24.41 10.89
N ARG A 665 -28.85 -24.71 12.06
CA ARG A 665 -29.39 -25.72 12.97
C ARG A 665 -30.78 -25.35 13.47
N MET A 666 -30.99 -24.10 13.91
CA MET A 666 -32.32 -23.63 14.33
C MET A 666 -33.34 -23.65 13.19
N PHE A 667 -32.90 -23.46 11.95
CA PHE A 667 -33.76 -23.62 10.78
C PHE A 667 -34.13 -25.09 10.54
N GLY A 668 -33.17 -26.02 10.65
CA GLY A 668 -33.42 -27.46 10.62
C GLY A 668 -34.34 -27.97 11.74
N ASP A 669 -34.37 -27.27 12.88
CA ASP A 669 -35.31 -27.50 13.98
C ASP A 669 -36.74 -26.96 13.69
N GLY A 670 -36.99 -26.43 12.49
CA GLY A 670 -38.31 -25.97 12.02
C GLY A 670 -38.67 -24.52 12.37
N LEU A 671 -37.71 -23.70 12.82
CA LEU A 671 -37.96 -22.27 13.07
C LEU A 671 -37.89 -21.44 11.77
N THR A 672 -38.81 -20.47 11.64
CA THR A 672 -38.77 -19.50 10.55
C THR A 672 -37.62 -18.50 10.72
N PRO A 673 -37.11 -17.89 9.63
CA PRO A 673 -36.03 -16.89 9.72
C PRO A 673 -36.31 -15.75 10.70
N THR A 674 -37.56 -15.29 10.77
CA THR A 674 -38.01 -14.26 11.73
C THR A 674 -37.93 -14.75 13.18
N ALA A 675 -38.38 -15.98 13.47
CA ALA A 675 -38.29 -16.55 14.81
C ALA A 675 -36.84 -16.81 15.24
N ILE A 676 -35.96 -17.19 14.32
CA ILE A 676 -34.51 -17.32 14.57
C ILE A 676 -33.91 -15.95 14.88
N ALA A 677 -34.31 -14.90 14.14
CA ALA A 677 -33.83 -13.54 14.34
C ALA A 677 -34.15 -13.02 15.75
N GLU A 678 -35.40 -13.20 16.20
CA GLU A 678 -35.83 -12.84 17.56
C GLU A 678 -35.09 -13.65 18.63
N ARG A 679 -35.01 -14.97 18.45
CA ARG A 679 -34.36 -15.86 19.42
C ARG A 679 -32.86 -15.60 19.56
N ARG A 680 -32.19 -15.18 18.48
CA ARG A 680 -30.75 -14.88 18.47
C ARG A 680 -30.44 -13.39 18.72
N GLY A 681 -31.46 -12.53 18.82
CA GLY A 681 -31.27 -11.08 18.94
C GLY A 681 -30.54 -10.47 17.74
N LEU A 682 -30.78 -11.00 16.54
CA LEU A 682 -30.16 -10.57 15.28
C LEU A 682 -31.21 -9.94 14.36
N ALA A 683 -30.77 -9.14 13.38
CA ALA A 683 -31.66 -8.69 12.32
C ALA A 683 -32.02 -9.86 11.41
N GLU A 684 -33.27 -9.90 10.91
CA GLU A 684 -33.73 -10.98 10.02
C GLU A 684 -32.87 -11.10 8.75
N SER A 685 -32.41 -9.97 8.20
CA SER A 685 -31.49 -9.94 7.05
C SER A 685 -30.15 -10.68 7.31
N THR A 686 -29.69 -10.69 8.56
CA THR A 686 -28.51 -11.47 8.98
C THR A 686 -28.80 -12.97 8.97
N ILE A 687 -30.01 -13.39 9.35
CA ILE A 687 -30.44 -14.79 9.29
C ILE A 687 -30.52 -15.26 7.83
N TRP A 688 -31.12 -14.45 6.95
CA TRP A 688 -31.14 -14.74 5.51
C TRP A 688 -29.74 -14.86 4.90
N THR A 689 -28.79 -14.04 5.36
CA THR A 689 -27.37 -14.14 4.95
C THR A 689 -26.74 -15.46 5.44
N HIS A 690 -27.07 -15.91 6.65
CA HIS A 690 -26.59 -17.19 7.18
C HIS A 690 -27.14 -18.39 6.40
N LEU A 691 -28.43 -18.37 6.02
CA LEU A 691 -29.09 -19.44 5.25
C LEU A 691 -28.58 -19.47 3.81
N THR A 692 -28.34 -18.31 3.21
CA THR A 692 -27.67 -18.20 1.89
C THR A 692 -26.28 -18.85 1.94
N LYS A 693 -25.51 -18.62 3.02
CA LYS A 693 -24.22 -19.27 3.20
C LYS A 693 -24.34 -20.79 3.37
N ALA A 694 -25.35 -21.29 4.08
CA ALA A 694 -25.60 -22.72 4.18
C ALA A 694 -25.91 -23.36 2.82
N MET A 695 -26.62 -22.63 1.95
CA MET A 695 -26.91 -23.04 0.57
C MET A 695 -25.63 -23.10 -0.30
N GLN A 696 -24.77 -22.08 -0.22
CA GLN A 696 -23.48 -22.05 -0.94
C GLN A 696 -22.52 -23.16 -0.51
N GLU A 697 -22.57 -23.58 0.76
CA GLU A 697 -21.80 -24.70 1.30
C GLU A 697 -22.45 -26.07 0.99
N GLY A 698 -23.52 -26.09 0.18
CA GLY A 698 -24.23 -27.30 -0.23
C GLY A 698 -25.03 -27.99 0.88
N LYS A 699 -25.34 -27.30 1.98
CA LYS A 699 -26.01 -27.87 3.16
C LYS A 699 -27.51 -27.63 3.21
N LEU A 700 -28.03 -26.76 2.35
CA LEU A 700 -29.44 -26.35 2.33
C LEU A 700 -29.85 -26.14 0.86
N ASP A 701 -31.01 -26.66 0.46
CA ASP A 701 -31.52 -26.43 -0.89
C ASP A 701 -32.39 -25.15 -0.90
N ILE A 702 -32.49 -24.46 -2.05
CA ILE A 702 -33.35 -23.29 -2.16
C ILE A 702 -34.83 -23.65 -1.97
N HIS A 703 -35.23 -24.86 -2.36
CA HIS A 703 -36.59 -25.38 -2.20
C HIS A 703 -36.96 -25.63 -0.73
N ASP A 704 -35.96 -25.68 0.18
CA ASP A 704 -36.21 -25.71 1.63
C ASP A 704 -36.60 -24.33 2.19
N LEU A 705 -36.29 -23.25 1.45
CA LEU A 705 -36.49 -21.86 1.89
C LEU A 705 -37.65 -21.16 1.20
N LEU A 706 -37.91 -21.51 -0.06
CA LEU A 706 -38.91 -20.87 -0.91
C LEU A 706 -39.71 -21.93 -1.68
N ASP A 707 -40.98 -21.63 -1.92
CA ASP A 707 -41.83 -22.47 -2.77
C ASP A 707 -41.51 -22.27 -4.26
N ASP A 708 -41.73 -23.31 -5.06
CA ASP A 708 -41.43 -23.33 -6.50
C ASP A 708 -42.08 -22.17 -7.26
N SER A 709 -43.28 -21.75 -6.84
CA SER A 709 -43.99 -20.61 -7.43
C SER A 709 -43.25 -19.29 -7.22
N THR A 710 -42.64 -19.08 -6.06
CA THR A 710 -41.85 -17.88 -5.76
C THR A 710 -40.53 -17.88 -6.51
N ILE A 711 -39.86 -19.04 -6.56
CA ILE A 711 -38.60 -19.22 -7.30
C ILE A 711 -38.84 -18.93 -8.79
N ASP A 712 -39.83 -19.59 -9.41
CA ASP A 712 -40.17 -19.42 -10.84
C ASP A 712 -40.59 -17.99 -11.17
N SER A 713 -41.35 -17.33 -10.28
CA SER A 713 -41.74 -15.93 -10.45
C SER A 713 -40.52 -15.00 -10.47
N ILE A 714 -39.55 -15.21 -9.58
CA ILE A 714 -38.33 -14.39 -9.52
C ILE A 714 -37.42 -14.69 -10.71
N THR A 715 -37.23 -15.96 -11.07
CA THR A 715 -36.42 -16.36 -12.24
C THR A 715 -36.97 -15.77 -13.53
N LYS A 716 -38.29 -15.86 -13.78
CA LYS A 716 -38.93 -15.23 -14.94
C LYS A 716 -38.82 -13.70 -14.95
N ALA A 717 -38.84 -13.06 -13.77
CA ALA A 717 -38.68 -11.61 -13.68
C ALA A 717 -37.24 -11.17 -14.04
N VAL A 718 -36.25 -12.03 -13.77
CA VAL A 718 -34.83 -11.81 -14.10
C VAL A 718 -34.54 -12.11 -15.57
N GLU A 719 -35.01 -13.24 -16.11
CA GLU A 719 -34.77 -13.65 -17.50
C GLU A 719 -35.40 -12.70 -18.53
N ASN A 720 -36.58 -12.15 -18.22
CA ASN A 720 -37.28 -11.22 -19.11
C ASN A 720 -36.78 -9.76 -18.98
N PHE A 721 -35.56 -9.56 -18.47
CA PHE A 721 -34.93 -8.26 -18.31
C PHE A 721 -33.85 -8.06 -19.37
N GLY A 722 -33.93 -6.99 -20.17
CA GLY A 722 -32.99 -6.70 -21.27
C GLY A 722 -31.59 -6.23 -20.82
N GLY A 723 -31.11 -6.68 -19.66
CA GLY A 723 -29.88 -6.26 -18.97
C GLY A 723 -29.82 -6.87 -17.56
N VAL A 724 -28.84 -6.48 -16.73
CA VAL A 724 -28.73 -6.97 -15.33
C VAL A 724 -29.68 -6.16 -14.43
N PRO A 725 -30.79 -6.74 -13.93
CA PRO A 725 -31.77 -6.02 -13.12
C PRO A 725 -31.25 -5.72 -11.71
N THR A 726 -31.64 -4.58 -11.15
CA THR A 726 -31.47 -4.28 -9.72
C THR A 726 -32.54 -4.97 -8.88
N LEU A 727 -32.24 -5.21 -7.59
CA LEU A 727 -33.20 -5.81 -6.66
C LEU A 727 -34.52 -5.04 -6.56
N THR A 728 -34.47 -3.71 -6.70
CA THR A 728 -35.66 -2.85 -6.68
C THR A 728 -36.52 -3.07 -7.92
N GLU A 729 -35.92 -3.17 -9.10
CA GLU A 729 -36.64 -3.40 -10.36
C GLU A 729 -37.32 -4.78 -10.40
N ILE A 730 -36.65 -5.82 -9.90
CA ILE A 730 -37.23 -7.17 -9.78
C ILE A 730 -38.46 -7.14 -8.87
N ARG A 731 -38.34 -6.46 -7.72
CA ARG A 731 -39.40 -6.37 -6.73
C ARG A 731 -40.61 -5.57 -7.22
N GLU A 732 -40.38 -4.47 -7.93
CA GLU A 732 -41.43 -3.66 -8.55
C GLU A 732 -42.18 -4.45 -9.62
N ARG A 733 -41.47 -5.22 -10.46
CA ARG A 733 -42.08 -6.07 -11.50
C ARG A 733 -42.95 -7.19 -10.90
N LEU A 734 -42.56 -7.70 -9.74
CA LEU A 734 -43.34 -8.66 -8.95
C LEU A 734 -44.40 -8.00 -8.05
N ARG A 735 -44.71 -6.70 -8.28
CA ARG A 735 -45.72 -5.92 -7.54
C ARG A 735 -45.53 -5.97 -6.02
N ASN A 736 -44.28 -5.97 -5.56
CA ASN A 736 -43.89 -6.03 -4.15
C ASN A 736 -44.38 -7.28 -3.39
N LYS A 737 -44.75 -8.35 -4.10
CA LYS A 737 -45.21 -9.62 -3.48
C LYS A 737 -44.08 -10.43 -2.83
N VAL A 738 -42.83 -10.16 -3.18
CA VAL A 738 -41.64 -10.81 -2.64
C VAL A 738 -40.76 -9.81 -1.89
N SER A 739 -39.99 -10.31 -0.93
CA SER A 739 -39.03 -9.56 -0.14
C SER A 739 -37.68 -9.45 -0.84
N PHE A 740 -36.87 -8.46 -0.42
CA PHE A 740 -35.50 -8.33 -0.94
C PHE A 740 -34.59 -9.50 -0.57
N ASN A 741 -34.89 -10.24 0.50
CA ASN A 741 -34.10 -11.40 0.91
C ASN A 741 -34.39 -12.60 0.01
N GLU A 742 -35.65 -12.81 -0.36
CA GLU A 742 -36.08 -13.86 -1.29
C GLU A 742 -35.49 -13.63 -2.70
N ILE A 743 -35.51 -12.39 -3.18
CA ILE A 743 -34.86 -12.06 -4.48
C ILE A 743 -33.36 -12.36 -4.42
N ARG A 744 -32.68 -11.98 -3.33
CA ARG A 744 -31.23 -12.21 -3.18
C ARG A 744 -30.89 -13.69 -3.20
N ILE A 745 -31.67 -14.54 -2.54
CA ILE A 745 -31.34 -15.96 -2.46
C ILE A 745 -31.56 -16.70 -3.78
N VAL A 746 -32.61 -16.33 -4.53
CA VAL A 746 -32.82 -16.83 -5.90
C VAL A 746 -31.71 -16.38 -6.84
N LEU A 747 -31.26 -15.12 -6.76
CA LEU A 747 -30.14 -14.63 -7.59
C LEU A 747 -28.82 -15.34 -7.30
N VAL A 748 -28.56 -15.71 -6.05
CA VAL A 748 -27.40 -16.53 -5.66
C VAL A 748 -27.56 -17.96 -6.19
N HIS A 749 -28.76 -18.54 -6.15
CA HIS A 749 -29.02 -19.87 -6.72
C HIS A 749 -28.86 -19.91 -8.25
N LEU A 750 -29.25 -18.85 -8.97
CA LEU A 750 -29.10 -18.75 -10.42
C LEU A 750 -27.64 -18.50 -10.87
N ASN A 751 -26.77 -18.03 -9.97
CA ASN A 751 -25.33 -17.83 -10.19
C ASN A 751 -24.54 -18.41 -9.01
N PRO A 752 -24.48 -19.76 -8.89
CA PRO A 752 -23.94 -20.45 -7.72
C PRO A 752 -22.46 -20.17 -7.44
#